data_AF-A0A517VH11-F1
#
_entry.id   AF-A0A517VH11-F1
#
_cell.length_a   1.000
_cell.length_b   1.000
_cell.length_c   1.000
_cell.angle_alpha   90.00
_cell.angle_beta   90.00
_cell.angle_gamma   90.00
#
_symmetry.space_group_name_H-M   'P 1'
#
loop_
_entity.id
_entity.type
_entity.pdbx_description
1 polymer ?
#
loop_
_entity_poly.entity_id
_entity_poly.type
_entity_poly.pdbx_seq_one_letter_code
_entity_poly.pdbx_strand_id
1 'polypeptide(L)'
;MTMRVANTVCEFERLTGSKKRFSLRFLFCLTLMICGLVPRASHAHPISDSQENVYVTRDKVMISMQIYVEDLYFFQKLEPDEENIVSQAKIKKAIEQHKQFLLDRLLVRDINGEKLQGKVVSVDDSSVKPEGVAMSDLMQFTLVFEMEYPLEKAPEFLTFSQELVDSNAGFPAMVRFNLKQEGSETPYAVAMKPRDPQTIRFNWDHPPLDLDASEADWQKWLKARREETLGITSYGTIYSFLYIEDFEVRHEILIPLATLESFFTLDKKDPDFLSVAEQEASRVKIEEYFAKANPIEIDGITVKPVVSRLDFYGLDFTDFAKPAEKKRVSLANARVGVILTYSTKGTPDTVKVTWDMFNRSVWSVESVCFAFDQSYRPVFSKLERNSEFKWENPGRKVSLDVNPVAVMLPPRPIWTIPVVSGFGFLLCLMMSLSLLRRGHSYKRTLTAVAVLFFVSLLCLPLAQVSFASPLHLAPAVSTDKAEAVFKTLHKNIYRSFDYHSDSDVYDALAKSAEGSFLETLYRQINQSLKMQEQGGAISRVTDVNWESVKLLPARGGKVKGSQDERSFAVKSTWTVAGTVEHWGHIHTRTNQYEGIFYLEPVEGSWKLTGMDLLDEKRLHFKTRLREVKEEAPMESEETVPEKQSADTSSP
;
A
#
# COMPACT_ATOMS: atom_id res chain seq x y z
N MET A 1 -23.44 39.82 22.02
CA MET A 1 -23.54 41.29 22.18
C MET A 1 -22.78 41.64 23.45
N THR A 2 -21.61 42.30 23.30
CA THR A 2 -20.78 43.05 24.30
C THR A 2 -20.40 42.36 25.63
N MET A 3 -19.23 42.48 26.26
CA MET A 3 -17.89 43.05 26.08
C MET A 3 -17.15 42.54 27.35
N ARG A 4 -15.97 41.90 27.30
CA ARG A 4 -14.59 42.44 27.22
C ARG A 4 -13.99 42.96 28.56
N VAL A 5 -12.79 42.42 28.85
CA VAL A 5 -11.59 42.99 29.54
C VAL A 5 -11.53 42.99 31.08
N ALA A 6 -10.51 42.35 31.69
CA ALA A 6 -9.23 42.97 32.09
C ALA A 6 -8.32 42.06 32.94
N ASN A 7 -7.05 41.98 32.52
CA ASN A 7 -5.88 41.48 33.26
C ASN A 7 -5.54 42.34 34.48
N THR A 8 -4.89 41.81 35.52
CA THR A 8 -3.49 42.17 35.90
C THR A 8 -2.91 41.30 37.04
N VAL A 9 -1.57 41.26 37.04
CA VAL A 9 -0.61 40.45 37.81
C VAL A 9 -0.07 41.23 39.02
N CYS A 10 0.30 40.55 40.11
CA CYS A 10 1.50 40.75 40.96
C CYS A 10 1.38 39.87 42.23
N GLU A 11 2.19 38.81 42.37
CA GLU A 11 3.47 38.75 43.10
C GLU A 11 3.32 38.64 44.63
N PHE A 12 3.81 37.54 45.23
CA PHE A 12 4.69 37.58 46.41
C PHE A 12 5.31 36.20 46.71
N GLU A 13 6.62 36.20 46.84
CA GLU A 13 7.45 35.06 47.24
C GLU A 13 7.34 34.68 48.72
N ARG A 14 7.55 33.37 48.96
CA ARG A 14 8.19 32.66 50.09
C ARG A 14 8.21 33.32 51.47
N LEU A 15 7.84 32.53 52.49
CA LEU A 15 8.74 32.24 53.63
C LEU A 15 8.36 30.92 54.33
N THR A 16 9.42 30.26 54.76
CA THR A 16 9.57 28.92 55.36
C THR A 16 9.21 28.83 56.85
N GLY A 17 8.89 27.62 57.34
CA GLY A 17 9.38 27.21 58.67
C GLY A 17 8.38 26.61 59.68
N SER A 18 8.17 25.30 59.59
CA SER A 18 8.06 24.28 60.66
C SER A 18 7.76 24.68 62.12
N LYS A 19 6.68 24.10 62.68
CA LYS A 19 6.64 23.30 63.94
C LYS A 19 5.24 22.69 64.12
N LYS A 20 5.07 21.39 63.89
CA LYS A 20 5.22 20.25 64.83
C LYS A 20 3.90 19.76 65.45
N ARG A 21 3.50 18.59 64.94
CA ARG A 21 3.38 17.32 65.70
C ARG A 21 2.25 17.25 66.73
N PHE A 22 1.03 16.93 66.28
CA PHE A 22 0.09 16.19 67.14
C PHE A 22 -0.94 15.28 66.43
N SER A 23 -1.01 15.19 65.09
CA SER A 23 -2.05 14.37 64.42
C SER A 23 -1.59 13.08 63.74
N LEU A 24 -0.29 12.74 63.74
CA LEU A 24 0.22 11.65 62.90
C LEU A 24 0.04 10.23 63.48
N ARG A 25 -0.18 10.07 64.79
CA ARG A 25 -0.34 8.73 65.40
C ARG A 25 -1.75 8.16 65.29
N PHE A 26 -2.77 9.02 65.18
CA PHE A 26 -4.16 8.58 65.01
C PHE A 26 -4.47 8.21 63.55
N LEU A 27 -3.79 8.86 62.59
CA LEU A 27 -3.95 8.55 61.16
C LEU A 27 -3.25 7.24 60.78
N PHE A 28 -2.18 6.85 61.47
CA PHE A 28 -1.43 5.62 61.18
C PHE A 28 -2.12 4.35 61.68
N CYS A 29 -2.92 4.43 62.74
CA CYS A 29 -3.70 3.27 63.21
C CYS A 29 -4.96 3.05 62.36
N LEU A 30 -5.53 4.11 61.77
CA LEU A 30 -6.69 3.99 60.90
C LEU A 30 -6.33 3.45 59.50
N THR A 31 -5.15 3.77 58.97
CA THR A 31 -4.66 3.19 57.71
C THR A 31 -4.27 1.72 57.81
N LEU A 32 -3.76 1.27 58.97
CA LEU A 32 -3.47 -0.15 59.20
C LEU A 32 -4.73 -1.02 59.37
N MET A 33 -5.84 -0.44 59.85
CA MET A 33 -7.10 -1.19 60.00
C MET A 33 -7.94 -1.23 58.71
N ILE A 34 -7.73 -0.30 57.77
CA ILE A 34 -8.41 -0.28 56.47
C ILE A 34 -7.63 -1.11 55.40
N CYS A 35 -6.32 -1.29 55.55
CA CYS A 35 -5.55 -2.20 54.69
C CYS A 35 -5.79 -3.71 54.95
N GLY A 36 -6.47 -4.07 56.04
CA GLY A 36 -6.82 -5.47 56.36
C GLY A 36 -8.13 -5.96 55.75
N LEU A 37 -8.89 -5.08 55.08
CA LEU A 37 -10.24 -5.35 54.56
C LEU A 37 -10.38 -5.10 53.05
N VAL A 38 -9.27 -4.94 52.33
CA VAL A 38 -9.29 -5.07 50.87
C VAL A 38 -9.30 -6.57 50.58
N PRO A 39 -10.37 -7.13 49.99
CA PRO A 39 -10.27 -8.49 49.45
C PRO A 39 -9.09 -8.44 48.49
N ARG A 40 -8.06 -9.26 48.72
CA ARG A 40 -7.15 -9.62 47.64
C ARG A 40 -8.05 -9.97 46.47
N ALA A 41 -7.96 -9.22 45.39
CA ALA A 41 -8.58 -9.60 44.14
C ALA A 41 -8.00 -10.99 43.83
N SER A 42 -8.76 -12.01 44.19
CA SER A 42 -8.49 -13.39 43.85
C SER A 42 -8.63 -13.39 42.34
N HIS A 43 -7.52 -13.14 41.66
CA HIS A 43 -7.42 -13.45 40.25
C HIS A 43 -7.69 -14.94 40.21
N ALA A 44 -8.86 -15.31 39.69
CA ALA A 44 -9.20 -16.70 39.52
C ALA A 44 -8.05 -17.33 38.73
N HIS A 45 -7.36 -18.29 39.36
CA HIS A 45 -6.29 -19.01 38.69
C HIS A 45 -6.88 -19.67 37.42
N PRO A 46 -6.16 -19.69 36.30
CA PRO A 46 -6.61 -20.44 35.13
C PRO A 46 -6.87 -21.90 35.53
N ILE A 47 -7.86 -22.55 34.91
CA ILE A 47 -8.18 -23.97 35.20
C ILE A 47 -7.00 -24.88 34.90
N SER A 48 -6.15 -24.47 33.96
CA SER A 48 -4.94 -25.18 33.56
C SER A 48 -3.86 -24.17 33.21
N ASP A 49 -2.67 -24.32 33.80
CA ASP A 49 -1.43 -23.65 33.43
C ASP A 49 -0.43 -24.72 33.01
N SER A 50 -0.37 -24.96 31.70
CA SER A 50 0.43 -26.04 31.12
C SER A 50 1.60 -25.48 30.32
N GLN A 51 2.64 -26.29 30.14
CA GLN A 51 3.83 -25.89 29.40
C GLN A 51 4.01 -26.83 28.21
N GLU A 52 4.14 -26.23 27.03
CA GLU A 52 4.36 -26.93 25.77
C GLU A 52 5.74 -26.54 25.23
N ASN A 53 6.65 -27.50 25.17
CA ASN A 53 7.96 -27.32 24.56
C ASN A 53 7.98 -28.07 23.22
N VAL A 54 8.16 -27.32 22.14
CA VAL A 54 8.13 -27.82 20.77
C VAL A 54 9.52 -27.76 20.16
N TYR A 55 9.95 -28.85 19.54
CA TYR A 55 11.15 -28.91 18.73
C TYR A 55 10.83 -29.37 17.32
N VAL A 56 11.13 -28.54 16.32
CA VAL A 56 10.82 -28.78 14.91
C VAL A 56 12.09 -29.13 14.14
N THR A 57 12.10 -30.29 13.49
CA THR A 57 13.14 -30.72 12.55
C THR A 57 12.61 -30.69 11.12
N ARG A 58 13.46 -31.00 10.15
CA ARG A 58 13.07 -31.07 8.73
C ARG A 58 12.04 -32.17 8.43
N ASP A 59 11.90 -33.18 9.28
CA ASP A 59 11.11 -34.39 9.06
C ASP A 59 10.04 -34.66 10.13
N LYS A 60 10.04 -33.93 11.25
CA LYS A 60 9.02 -34.08 12.30
C LYS A 60 8.89 -32.88 13.23
N VAL A 61 7.78 -32.83 13.96
CA VAL A 61 7.56 -31.98 15.13
C VAL A 61 7.52 -32.87 16.37
N MET A 62 8.30 -32.52 17.39
CA MET A 62 8.27 -33.14 18.71
C MET A 62 7.68 -32.16 19.70
N ILE A 63 6.68 -32.59 20.46
CA ILE A 63 6.00 -31.77 21.46
C ILE A 63 6.09 -32.48 22.81
N SER A 64 6.71 -31.81 23.77
CA SER A 64 6.74 -32.21 25.17
C SER A 64 5.74 -31.34 25.93
N MET A 65 4.60 -31.93 26.28
CA MET A 65 3.49 -31.27 26.97
C MET A 65 3.50 -31.64 28.45
N GLN A 66 3.85 -30.67 29.29
CA GLN A 66 3.82 -30.81 30.74
C GLN A 66 2.51 -30.26 31.30
N ILE A 67 1.80 -31.11 32.03
CA ILE A 67 0.55 -30.80 32.72
C ILE A 67 0.64 -31.18 34.20
N TYR A 68 -0.31 -30.70 35.01
CA TYR A 68 -0.46 -31.17 36.39
C TYR A 68 -1.41 -32.37 36.44
N VAL A 69 -1.31 -33.21 37.48
CA VAL A 69 -2.30 -34.30 37.70
C VAL A 69 -3.71 -33.71 37.91
N GLU A 70 -3.81 -32.47 38.37
CA GLU A 70 -5.06 -31.70 38.45
C GLU A 70 -5.77 -31.56 37.08
N ASP A 71 -5.03 -31.46 35.98
CA ASP A 71 -5.62 -31.39 34.65
C ASP A 71 -6.40 -32.68 34.31
N LEU A 72 -5.93 -33.84 34.80
CA LEU A 72 -6.69 -35.09 34.67
C LEU A 72 -7.99 -35.06 35.48
N TYR A 73 -7.98 -34.42 36.66
CA TYR A 73 -9.19 -34.21 37.45
C TYR A 73 -10.23 -33.41 36.68
N PHE A 74 -9.83 -32.27 36.10
CA PHE A 74 -10.76 -31.42 35.36
C PHE A 74 -11.21 -32.02 34.02
N PHE A 75 -10.27 -32.53 33.22
CA PHE A 75 -10.57 -32.94 31.85
C PHE A 75 -10.98 -34.40 31.71
N GLN A 76 -10.49 -35.29 32.58
CA GLN A 76 -10.82 -36.73 32.55
C GLN A 76 -11.81 -37.14 33.64
N LYS A 77 -12.33 -36.18 34.43
CA LYS A 77 -13.30 -36.41 35.52
C LYS A 77 -12.78 -37.45 36.51
N LEU A 78 -11.53 -37.26 36.94
CA LEU A 78 -10.88 -38.12 37.93
C LEU A 78 -11.64 -38.00 39.26
N GLU A 79 -12.09 -39.11 39.84
CA GLU A 79 -12.80 -39.08 41.13
C GLU A 79 -11.91 -39.67 42.23
N PRO A 80 -11.73 -38.98 43.37
CA PRO A 80 -11.03 -39.53 44.51
C PRO A 80 -11.82 -40.69 45.16
N ASP A 81 -11.17 -41.42 46.06
CA ASP A 81 -11.83 -42.35 46.97
C ASP A 81 -12.38 -41.66 48.23
N GLU A 82 -12.89 -42.45 49.18
CA GLU A 82 -13.45 -41.97 50.45
C GLU A 82 -12.42 -41.24 51.33
N GLU A 83 -11.13 -41.48 51.11
CA GLU A 83 -10.01 -40.85 51.84
C GLU A 83 -9.51 -39.58 51.13
N ASN A 84 -10.21 -39.12 50.08
CA ASN A 84 -9.80 -38.03 49.20
C ASN A 84 -8.45 -38.30 48.49
N ILE A 85 -8.14 -39.56 48.21
CA ILE A 85 -6.94 -39.98 47.48
C ILE A 85 -7.35 -40.45 46.09
N VAL A 86 -6.57 -40.06 45.08
CA VAL A 86 -6.68 -40.64 43.76
C VAL A 86 -5.63 -41.74 43.61
N SER A 87 -6.08 -42.99 43.57
CA SER A 87 -5.18 -44.14 43.38
C SER A 87 -4.37 -44.05 42.07
N GLN A 88 -3.15 -44.61 42.08
CA GLN A 88 -2.29 -44.70 40.90
C GLN A 88 -2.99 -45.38 39.71
N ALA A 89 -3.80 -46.41 39.96
CA ALA A 89 -4.53 -47.12 38.91
C ALA A 89 -5.55 -46.21 38.19
N LYS A 90 -6.27 -45.37 38.94
CA LYS A 90 -7.20 -44.37 38.37
C LYS A 90 -6.43 -43.33 37.54
N ILE A 91 -5.29 -42.84 38.04
CA ILE A 91 -4.43 -41.89 37.34
C ILE A 91 -3.94 -42.49 36.02
N LYS A 92 -3.41 -43.72 36.02
CA LYS A 92 -2.95 -44.40 34.79
C LYS A 92 -4.05 -44.58 33.76
N LYS A 93 -5.26 -44.92 34.19
CA LYS A 93 -6.42 -44.99 33.28
C LYS A 93 -6.75 -43.63 32.67
N ALA A 94 -6.71 -42.56 33.46
CA ALA A 94 -6.95 -41.21 32.97
C ALA A 94 -5.84 -40.71 32.05
N ILE A 95 -4.56 -41.09 32.29
CA ILE A 95 -3.45 -40.81 31.37
C ILE A 95 -3.76 -41.37 29.98
N GLU A 96 -4.20 -42.63 29.87
CA GLU A 96 -4.53 -43.23 28.57
C GLU A 96 -5.66 -42.49 27.85
N GLN A 97 -6.68 -42.02 28.57
CA GLN A 97 -7.76 -41.20 28.00
C GLN A 97 -7.25 -39.82 27.58
N HIS A 98 -6.35 -39.24 28.38
CA HIS A 98 -5.79 -37.92 28.15
C HIS A 98 -4.88 -37.85 26.93
N LYS A 99 -4.24 -38.95 26.54
CA LYS A 99 -3.44 -39.03 25.29
C LYS A 99 -4.25 -38.60 24.07
N GLN A 100 -5.46 -39.16 23.90
CA GLN A 100 -6.33 -38.80 22.78
C GLN A 100 -6.86 -37.37 22.94
N PHE A 101 -7.21 -36.97 24.17
CA PHE A 101 -7.65 -35.61 24.46
C PHE A 101 -6.62 -34.56 24.01
N LEU A 102 -5.34 -34.76 24.30
CA LEU A 102 -4.28 -33.84 23.87
C LEU A 102 -4.12 -33.84 22.35
N LEU A 103 -4.12 -35.00 21.68
CA LEU A 103 -4.05 -35.07 20.21
C LEU A 103 -5.24 -34.39 19.51
N ASP A 104 -6.42 -34.41 20.14
CA ASP A 104 -7.64 -33.80 19.58
C ASP A 104 -7.73 -32.28 19.85
N ARG A 105 -7.07 -31.78 20.91
CA ARG A 105 -7.21 -30.40 21.40
C ARG A 105 -5.96 -29.54 21.26
N LEU A 106 -4.77 -30.13 21.12
CA LEU A 106 -3.54 -29.44 20.72
C LEU A 106 -3.34 -29.65 19.22
N LEU A 107 -3.53 -28.58 18.45
CA LEU A 107 -3.63 -28.66 17.01
C LEU A 107 -2.36 -28.09 16.38
N VAL A 108 -1.67 -28.94 15.61
CA VAL A 108 -0.61 -28.54 14.70
C VAL A 108 -1.15 -28.58 13.28
N ARG A 109 -1.03 -27.49 12.54
CA ARG A 109 -1.52 -27.37 11.17
C ARG A 109 -0.41 -27.02 10.19
N ASP A 110 -0.51 -27.54 8.98
CA ASP A 110 0.40 -27.25 7.88
C ASP A 110 0.13 -25.87 7.24
N ILE A 111 0.85 -25.58 6.14
CA ILE A 111 0.70 -24.34 5.37
C ILE A 111 -0.71 -24.14 4.80
N ASN A 112 -1.44 -25.22 4.51
CA ASN A 112 -2.81 -25.19 3.97
C ASN A 112 -3.87 -25.11 5.09
N GLY A 113 -3.45 -25.24 6.35
CA GLY A 113 -4.31 -25.30 7.52
C GLY A 113 -4.84 -26.70 7.85
N GLU A 114 -4.37 -27.72 7.15
CA GLU A 114 -4.72 -29.12 7.42
C GLU A 114 -4.08 -29.57 8.73
N LYS A 115 -4.82 -30.34 9.55
CA LYS A 115 -4.31 -30.86 10.83
C LYS A 115 -3.31 -31.98 10.57
N LEU A 116 -2.12 -31.85 11.15
CA LEU A 116 -1.13 -32.92 11.16
C LEU A 116 -1.56 -34.05 12.09
N GLN A 117 -1.29 -35.29 11.68
CA GLN A 117 -1.63 -36.46 12.48
C GLN A 117 -0.45 -36.82 13.40
N GLY A 118 -0.63 -36.64 14.70
CA GLY A 118 0.36 -36.96 15.72
C GLY A 118 0.11 -38.29 16.42
N LYS A 119 1.10 -38.73 17.18
CA LYS A 119 0.98 -39.87 18.12
C LYS A 119 1.68 -39.53 19.43
N VAL A 120 1.18 -40.04 20.55
CA VAL A 120 1.91 -40.01 21.83
C VAL A 120 2.95 -41.13 21.82
N VAL A 121 4.22 -40.79 21.96
CA VAL A 121 5.37 -41.72 21.96
C VAL A 121 5.64 -42.24 23.37
N SER A 122 5.58 -41.38 24.37
CA SER A 122 5.78 -41.74 25.77
C SER A 122 5.03 -40.79 26.70
N VAL A 123 4.80 -41.23 27.93
CA VAL A 123 4.33 -40.39 29.02
C VAL A 123 5.23 -40.64 30.22
N ASP A 124 5.83 -39.59 30.77
CA ASP A 124 6.53 -39.64 32.04
C ASP A 124 5.54 -39.38 33.18
N ASP A 125 5.24 -40.44 33.93
CA ASP A 125 4.41 -40.41 35.14
C ASP A 125 5.22 -40.67 36.42
N SER A 126 6.56 -40.53 36.37
CA SER A 126 7.47 -40.83 37.48
C SER A 126 7.20 -40.01 38.75
N SER A 127 6.53 -38.87 38.63
CA SER A 127 6.09 -38.07 39.77
C SER A 127 5.01 -38.79 40.60
N VAL A 128 4.18 -39.65 39.97
CA VAL A 128 3.03 -40.30 40.60
C VAL A 128 3.48 -41.49 41.45
N LYS A 129 3.32 -41.36 42.77
CA LYS A 129 3.72 -42.38 43.72
C LYS A 129 2.74 -43.58 43.75
N PRO A 130 3.19 -44.78 44.20
CA PRO A 130 2.33 -45.96 44.30
C PRO A 130 1.13 -45.77 45.23
N GLU A 131 1.25 -44.94 46.26
CA GLU A 131 0.19 -44.66 47.23
C GLU A 131 -0.96 -43.81 46.66
N GLY A 132 -0.80 -43.29 45.44
CA GLY A 132 -1.72 -42.33 44.83
C GLY A 132 -1.39 -40.88 45.20
N VAL A 133 -2.30 -39.97 44.86
CA VAL A 133 -2.14 -38.53 45.09
C VAL A 133 -3.36 -38.00 45.84
N ALA A 134 -3.13 -37.33 46.98
CA ALA A 134 -4.19 -36.66 47.72
C ALA A 134 -4.76 -35.49 46.89
N MET A 135 -6.07 -35.25 46.98
CA MET A 135 -6.73 -34.17 46.24
C MET A 135 -6.11 -32.78 46.48
N SER A 136 -5.59 -32.52 47.69
CA SER A 136 -4.93 -31.25 48.02
C SER A 136 -3.58 -31.05 47.32
N ASP A 137 -2.98 -32.13 46.82
CA ASP A 137 -1.60 -32.15 46.35
C ASP A 137 -1.50 -32.33 44.83
N LEU A 138 -2.61 -32.40 44.10
CA LEU A 138 -2.64 -32.67 42.65
C LEU A 138 -1.76 -31.70 41.83
N MET A 139 -1.65 -30.43 42.25
CA MET A 139 -0.80 -29.42 41.61
C MET A 139 0.70 -29.57 41.91
N GLN A 140 1.09 -30.47 42.82
CA GLN A 140 2.51 -30.74 43.13
C GLN A 140 3.10 -31.83 42.22
N PHE A 141 2.25 -32.54 41.48
CA PHE A 141 2.64 -33.64 40.62
C PHE A 141 2.39 -33.30 39.16
N THR A 142 3.39 -33.56 38.31
CA THR A 142 3.34 -33.27 36.88
C THR A 142 3.41 -34.54 36.05
N LEU A 143 2.84 -34.47 34.86
CA LEU A 143 2.91 -35.51 33.84
C LEU A 143 3.47 -34.88 32.58
N VAL A 144 4.38 -35.58 31.90
CA VAL A 144 4.97 -35.11 30.64
C VAL A 144 4.57 -36.04 29.51
N PHE A 145 3.82 -35.52 28.54
CA PHE A 145 3.39 -36.25 27.35
C PHE A 145 4.31 -35.89 26.19
N GLU A 146 4.99 -36.89 25.64
CA GLU A 146 5.84 -36.73 24.45
C GLU A 146 5.04 -37.13 23.21
N MET A 147 4.83 -36.19 22.30
CA MET A 147 4.10 -36.39 21.04
C MET A 147 5.01 -36.16 19.85
N GLU A 148 4.79 -36.95 18.79
CA GLU A 148 5.52 -36.84 17.53
C GLU A 148 4.54 -36.68 16.37
N TYR A 149 4.78 -35.69 15.52
CA TYR A 149 4.04 -35.43 14.28
C TYR A 149 5.03 -35.56 13.10
N PRO A 150 4.94 -36.61 12.28
CA PRO A 150 5.80 -36.75 11.11
C PRO A 150 5.47 -35.71 10.05
N LEU A 151 6.50 -35.26 9.32
CA LEU A 151 6.40 -34.31 8.23
C LEU A 151 6.92 -34.95 6.94
N GLU A 152 6.20 -34.76 5.85
CA GLU A 152 6.64 -35.28 4.53
C GLU A 152 7.87 -34.54 3.99
N LYS A 153 8.02 -33.26 4.36
CA LYS A 153 9.12 -32.38 3.97
C LYS A 153 9.33 -31.28 5.00
N ALA A 154 10.47 -30.62 4.92
CA ALA A 154 10.79 -29.47 5.75
C ALA A 154 9.69 -28.40 5.62
N PRO A 155 9.00 -28.03 6.71
CA PRO A 155 7.89 -27.09 6.66
C PRO A 155 8.42 -25.68 6.50
N GLU A 156 7.81 -24.87 5.64
CA GLU A 156 8.04 -23.42 5.66
C GLU A 156 7.17 -22.76 6.75
N PHE A 157 5.99 -23.32 7.02
CA PHE A 157 5.04 -22.80 8.00
C PHE A 157 4.43 -23.92 8.83
N LEU A 158 4.25 -23.66 10.12
CA LEU A 158 3.39 -24.44 10.99
C LEU A 158 2.53 -23.49 11.82
N THR A 159 1.28 -23.88 12.06
CA THR A 159 0.36 -23.14 12.92
C THR A 159 -0.03 -24.00 14.12
N PHE A 160 0.21 -23.47 15.31
CA PHE A 160 -0.07 -24.13 16.58
C PHE A 160 -1.27 -23.45 17.25
N SER A 161 -2.22 -24.23 17.76
CA SER A 161 -3.39 -23.73 18.47
C SER A 161 -3.86 -24.72 19.52
N GLN A 162 -4.56 -24.25 20.55
CA GLN A 162 -5.10 -25.10 21.60
C GLN A 162 -6.60 -24.86 21.82
N GLU A 163 -7.32 -25.93 22.13
CA GLU A 163 -8.74 -25.96 22.47
C GLU A 163 -8.99 -26.79 23.73
N LEU A 164 -8.11 -26.71 24.73
CA LEU A 164 -8.18 -27.52 25.96
C LEU A 164 -9.48 -27.26 26.75
N VAL A 165 -9.98 -26.04 26.70
CA VAL A 165 -11.29 -25.65 27.26
C VAL A 165 -12.23 -25.22 26.15
N ASP A 166 -13.51 -25.54 26.32
CA ASP A 166 -14.54 -25.09 25.40
C ASP A 166 -14.72 -23.56 25.51
N SER A 167 -15.11 -22.92 24.41
CA SER A 167 -15.16 -21.45 24.27
C SER A 167 -16.15 -20.74 25.22
N ASN A 168 -17.04 -21.48 25.88
CA ASN A 168 -17.99 -20.97 26.88
C ASN A 168 -17.57 -21.29 28.33
N ALA A 169 -16.41 -21.91 28.54
CA ALA A 169 -15.92 -22.17 29.88
C ALA A 169 -15.68 -20.84 30.62
N GLY A 170 -16.20 -20.73 31.85
CA GLY A 170 -16.08 -19.52 32.67
C GLY A 170 -14.64 -19.18 33.11
N PHE A 171 -13.66 -20.00 32.73
CA PHE A 171 -12.26 -19.87 33.13
C PHE A 171 -11.33 -20.22 31.96
N PRO A 172 -10.24 -19.48 31.75
CA PRO A 172 -9.30 -19.74 30.65
C PRO A 172 -8.35 -20.90 30.99
N ALA A 173 -7.98 -21.68 29.97
CA ALA A 173 -6.75 -22.50 29.98
C ALA A 173 -5.65 -21.75 29.22
N MET A 174 -4.44 -21.75 29.77
CA MET A 174 -3.30 -21.08 29.16
C MET A 174 -2.18 -22.09 28.95
N VAL A 175 -1.61 -22.10 27.74
CA VAL A 175 -0.46 -22.92 27.40
C VAL A 175 0.75 -22.02 27.22
N ARG A 176 1.80 -22.22 28.01
CA ARG A 176 3.10 -21.57 27.79
C ARG A 176 3.81 -22.29 26.65
N PHE A 177 3.71 -21.74 25.45
CA PHE A 177 4.27 -22.30 24.23
C PHE A 177 5.71 -21.84 24.04
N ASN A 178 6.65 -22.78 23.93
CA ASN A 178 8.05 -22.53 23.66
C ASN A 178 8.49 -23.40 22.48
N LEU A 179 8.92 -22.78 21.38
CA LEU A 179 9.33 -23.50 20.17
C LEU A 179 10.80 -23.26 19.87
N LYS A 180 11.51 -24.32 19.52
CA LYS A 180 12.84 -24.30 18.91
C LYS A 180 12.81 -24.98 17.55
N GLN A 181 13.65 -24.52 16.64
CA GLN A 181 13.87 -25.18 15.35
C GLN A 181 15.27 -25.78 15.28
N GLU A 182 15.42 -26.89 14.58
CA GLU A 182 16.72 -27.49 14.34
C GLU A 182 17.67 -26.49 13.67
N GLY A 183 18.89 -26.39 14.21
CA GLY A 183 19.89 -25.41 13.77
C GLY A 183 19.77 -24.03 14.42
N SER A 184 18.91 -23.84 15.44
CA SER A 184 18.87 -22.63 16.26
C SER A 184 18.52 -22.94 17.71
N GLU A 185 19.27 -22.39 18.66
CA GLU A 185 18.95 -22.49 20.08
C GLU A 185 18.01 -21.40 20.59
N THR A 186 17.73 -20.38 19.77
CA THR A 186 16.86 -19.26 20.16
C THR A 186 15.39 -19.68 20.16
N PRO A 187 14.72 -19.67 21.32
CA PRO A 187 13.33 -20.08 21.41
C PRO A 187 12.38 -18.96 20.97
N TYR A 188 11.27 -19.34 20.34
CA TYR A 188 10.07 -18.51 20.22
C TYR A 188 9.13 -18.85 21.38
N ALA A 189 8.79 -17.87 22.23
CA ALA A 189 7.97 -18.09 23.42
C ALA A 189 6.74 -17.17 23.45
N VAL A 190 5.55 -17.73 23.68
CA VAL A 190 4.29 -16.99 23.80
C VAL A 190 3.29 -17.74 24.70
N ALA A 191 2.39 -17.02 25.36
CA ALA A 191 1.27 -17.62 26.06
C ALA A 191 0.09 -17.79 25.08
N MET A 192 -0.25 -19.04 24.75
CA MET A 192 -1.30 -19.37 23.80
C MET A 192 -2.66 -19.51 24.49
N LYS A 193 -3.60 -18.66 24.08
CA LYS A 193 -5.00 -18.70 24.52
C LYS A 193 -5.81 -19.70 23.69
N PRO A 194 -6.99 -20.13 24.18
CA PRO A 194 -7.84 -21.02 23.40
C PRO A 194 -8.24 -20.36 22.08
N ARG A 195 -8.09 -21.09 20.97
CA ARG A 195 -8.41 -20.63 19.60
C ARG A 195 -7.64 -19.39 19.13
N ASP A 196 -6.46 -19.14 19.69
CA ASP A 196 -5.56 -18.05 19.30
C ASP A 196 -4.32 -18.60 18.58
N PRO A 197 -4.42 -18.88 17.27
CA PRO A 197 -3.40 -19.61 16.53
C PRO A 197 -2.08 -18.84 16.43
N GLN A 198 -0.98 -19.55 16.65
CA GLN A 198 0.39 -19.05 16.51
C GLN A 198 1.02 -19.66 15.27
N THR A 199 1.15 -18.88 14.20
CA THR A 199 1.82 -19.30 12.97
C THR A 199 3.28 -18.87 12.99
N ILE A 200 4.17 -19.85 12.79
CA ILE A 200 5.61 -19.67 12.73
C ILE A 200 6.10 -19.99 11.33
N ARG A 201 6.96 -19.11 10.78
CA ARG A 201 7.66 -19.31 9.51
C ARG A 201 9.09 -19.77 9.77
N PHE A 202 9.45 -20.93 9.24
CA PHE A 202 10.78 -21.53 9.34
C PHE A 202 11.61 -21.14 8.11
N ASN A 203 12.81 -20.64 8.34
CA ASN A 203 13.82 -20.48 7.29
C ASN A 203 14.99 -21.40 7.63
N TRP A 204 15.13 -22.47 6.85
CA TRP A 204 16.10 -23.54 7.08
C TRP A 204 17.52 -23.17 6.62
N ASP A 205 17.65 -22.16 5.76
CA ASP A 205 18.94 -21.67 5.25
C ASP A 205 19.46 -20.50 6.09
N HIS A 206 18.54 -19.73 6.69
CA HIS A 206 18.82 -18.59 7.56
C HIS A 206 18.01 -18.68 8.87
N PRO A 207 18.34 -19.65 9.74
CA PRO A 207 17.67 -19.79 11.04
C PRO A 207 17.88 -18.55 11.94
N PRO A 208 17.07 -18.35 13.00
CA PRO A 208 17.36 -17.35 14.03
C PRO A 208 18.78 -17.53 14.59
N LEU A 209 19.45 -16.41 14.83
CA LEU A 209 20.81 -16.39 15.38
C LEU A 209 20.82 -16.97 16.80
N ASP A 210 22.00 -17.38 17.27
CA ASP A 210 22.20 -17.82 18.65
C ASP A 210 22.03 -16.67 19.64
N LEU A 211 21.71 -17.02 20.90
CA LEU A 211 21.43 -16.06 21.97
C LEU A 211 22.63 -15.18 22.35
N ASP A 212 23.85 -15.60 22.02
CA ASP A 212 25.10 -14.87 22.27
C ASP A 212 25.55 -14.01 21.07
N ALA A 213 24.79 -14.01 19.97
CA ALA A 213 25.08 -13.15 18.82
C ALA A 213 25.01 -11.66 19.19
N SER A 214 25.81 -10.84 18.52
CA SER A 214 25.87 -9.41 18.81
C SER A 214 24.56 -8.70 18.42
N GLU A 215 24.26 -7.59 19.10
CA GLU A 215 23.09 -6.76 18.78
C GLU A 215 23.12 -6.30 17.30
N ALA A 216 24.30 -5.97 16.76
CA ALA A 216 24.44 -5.56 15.36
C ALA A 216 24.07 -6.68 14.38
N ASP A 217 24.41 -7.93 14.70
CA ASP A 217 24.05 -9.08 13.89
C ASP A 217 22.54 -9.37 13.98
N TRP A 218 21.95 -9.25 15.17
CA TRP A 218 20.50 -9.33 15.36
C TRP A 218 19.75 -8.28 14.56
N GLN A 219 20.18 -7.01 14.59
CA GLN A 219 19.59 -5.94 13.80
C GLN A 219 19.68 -6.22 12.29
N LYS A 220 20.84 -6.70 11.82
CA LYS A 220 21.03 -7.07 10.42
C LYS A 220 20.13 -8.24 10.00
N TRP A 221 20.03 -9.27 10.85
CA TRP A 221 19.16 -10.42 10.62
C TRP A 221 17.68 -10.03 10.61
N LEU A 222 17.23 -9.23 11.58
CA LEU A 222 15.87 -8.70 11.66
C LEU A 222 15.54 -7.82 10.45
N LYS A 223 16.47 -6.98 10.00
CA LYS A 223 16.31 -6.17 8.78
C LYS A 223 16.14 -7.05 7.55
N ALA A 224 17.03 -8.02 7.34
CA ALA A 224 16.95 -8.94 6.21
C ALA A 224 15.64 -9.76 6.23
N ARG A 225 15.23 -10.24 7.40
CA ARG A 225 13.98 -10.97 7.59
C ARG A 225 12.75 -10.11 7.31
N ARG A 226 12.76 -8.85 7.74
CA ARG A 226 11.71 -7.87 7.45
C ARG A 226 11.63 -7.57 5.96
N GLU A 227 12.75 -7.48 5.25
CA GLU A 227 12.77 -7.31 3.80
C GLU A 227 12.23 -8.55 3.07
N GLU A 228 12.62 -9.76 3.50
CA GLU A 228 12.14 -11.03 2.94
C GLU A 228 10.62 -11.23 3.12
N THR A 229 10.09 -10.76 4.24
CA THR A 229 8.65 -10.86 4.59
C THR A 229 7.86 -9.63 4.17
N LEU A 230 8.47 -8.70 3.43
CA LEU A 230 7.85 -7.43 3.01
C LEU A 230 7.22 -6.65 4.19
N GLY A 231 7.84 -6.70 5.37
CA GLY A 231 7.39 -5.98 6.57
C GLY A 231 6.36 -6.72 7.42
N ILE A 232 5.88 -7.88 6.97
CA ILE A 232 4.80 -8.63 7.60
C ILE A 232 5.40 -9.78 8.43
N THR A 233 5.76 -9.48 9.68
CA THR A 233 6.53 -10.40 10.54
C THR A 233 5.68 -11.20 11.53
N SER A 234 4.45 -10.76 11.81
CA SER A 234 3.49 -11.47 12.66
C SER A 234 2.31 -11.94 11.82
N TYR A 235 1.73 -13.11 12.13
CA TYR A 235 0.55 -13.65 11.45
C TYR A 235 -0.77 -13.36 12.17
N GLY A 236 -0.72 -13.09 13.48
CA GLY A 236 -1.89 -12.74 14.31
C GLY A 236 -2.16 -11.23 14.43
N THR A 237 -1.25 -10.38 13.95
CA THR A 237 -1.40 -8.91 14.01
C THR A 237 -2.18 -8.37 12.82
N ILE A 238 -2.95 -7.29 13.04
CA ILE A 238 -3.55 -6.48 11.98
C ILE A 238 -2.51 -5.46 11.50
N TYR A 239 -2.30 -5.41 10.19
CA TYR A 239 -1.45 -4.40 9.55
C TYR A 239 -2.32 -3.38 8.82
N SER A 240 -1.96 -2.10 8.99
CA SER A 240 -2.61 -0.97 8.34
C SER A 240 -1.58 -0.16 7.55
N PHE A 241 -1.77 -0.04 6.24
CA PHE A 241 -0.91 0.78 5.38
C PHE A 241 -1.73 1.93 4.82
N LEU A 242 -1.28 3.14 5.08
CA LEU A 242 -1.90 4.37 4.60
C LEU A 242 -1.01 4.99 3.54
N TYR A 243 -1.58 5.38 2.41
CA TYR A 243 -0.90 6.10 1.34
C TYR A 243 -1.63 7.41 1.11
N ILE A 244 -0.91 8.52 1.22
CA ILE A 244 -1.41 9.86 0.91
C ILE A 244 -0.74 10.30 -0.39
N GLU A 245 -1.54 10.44 -1.44
CA GLU A 245 -1.14 10.87 -2.77
C GLU A 245 -1.90 12.14 -3.19
N ASP A 246 -1.59 12.66 -4.39
CA ASP A 246 -2.14 13.94 -4.85
C ASP A 246 -3.65 13.86 -5.13
N PHE A 247 -4.20 12.70 -5.47
CA PHE A 247 -5.62 12.56 -5.88
C PHE A 247 -6.34 11.38 -5.19
N GLU A 248 -5.62 10.68 -4.33
CA GLU A 248 -6.09 9.50 -3.63
C GLU A 248 -5.47 9.46 -2.23
N VAL A 249 -6.29 9.18 -1.23
CA VAL A 249 -5.83 8.55 0.00
C VAL A 249 -6.24 7.09 -0.05
N ARG A 250 -5.31 6.17 0.20
CA ARG A 250 -5.57 4.74 0.16
C ARG A 250 -5.23 4.10 1.48
N HIS A 251 -6.13 3.24 1.96
CA HIS A 251 -5.98 2.51 3.22
C HIS A 251 -6.07 1.02 2.94
N GLU A 252 -4.97 0.33 3.17
CA GLU A 252 -4.85 -1.11 2.96
C GLU A 252 -4.77 -1.79 4.32
N ILE A 253 -5.70 -2.72 4.57
CA ILE A 253 -5.84 -3.40 5.84
C ILE A 253 -5.67 -4.90 5.63
N LEU A 254 -4.66 -5.47 6.28
CA LEU A 254 -4.42 -6.91 6.29
C LEU A 254 -4.81 -7.44 7.67
N ILE A 255 -5.89 -8.22 7.73
CA ILE A 255 -6.47 -8.72 8.97
C ILE A 255 -6.48 -10.26 8.97
N PRO A 256 -6.08 -10.93 10.06
CA PRO A 256 -6.27 -12.38 10.19
C PRO A 256 -7.76 -12.74 10.10
N LEU A 257 -8.11 -13.80 9.39
CA LEU A 257 -9.51 -14.17 9.14
C LEU A 257 -10.24 -14.49 10.46
N ALA A 258 -9.60 -15.20 11.38
CA ALA A 258 -10.12 -15.44 12.73
C ALA A 258 -10.41 -14.13 13.49
N THR A 259 -9.57 -13.11 13.34
CA THR A 259 -9.77 -11.79 13.94
C THR A 259 -10.93 -11.05 13.27
N LEU A 260 -11.09 -11.16 11.94
CA LEU A 260 -12.22 -10.56 11.24
C LEU A 260 -13.56 -11.13 11.74
N GLU A 261 -13.64 -12.44 11.99
CA GLU A 261 -14.86 -13.08 12.51
C GLU A 261 -15.30 -12.56 13.90
N SER A 262 -14.38 -11.95 14.66
CA SER A 262 -14.71 -11.34 15.95
C SER A 262 -15.55 -10.06 15.84
N PHE A 263 -15.64 -9.46 14.64
CA PHE A 263 -16.49 -8.31 14.36
C PHE A 263 -17.87 -8.72 13.85
N PHE A 264 -17.94 -9.78 13.05
CA PHE A 264 -19.19 -10.36 12.56
C PHE A 264 -19.00 -11.81 12.14
N THR A 265 -20.03 -12.63 12.30
CA THR A 265 -19.99 -14.05 11.94
C THR A 265 -20.01 -14.23 10.42
N LEU A 266 -19.14 -15.08 9.88
CA LEU A 266 -19.20 -15.56 8.50
C LEU A 266 -20.03 -16.84 8.45
N ASP A 267 -20.88 -16.96 7.43
CA ASP A 267 -21.65 -18.17 7.18
C ASP A 267 -20.73 -19.23 6.57
N LYS A 268 -20.47 -20.28 7.33
CA LYS A 268 -19.55 -21.36 6.96
C LYS A 268 -20.14 -22.72 7.30
N LYS A 269 -19.94 -23.70 6.42
CA LYS A 269 -20.32 -25.10 6.64
C LYS A 269 -19.27 -25.84 7.47
N ASP A 270 -18.00 -25.57 7.19
CA ASP A 270 -16.86 -26.11 7.93
C ASP A 270 -16.37 -25.03 8.90
N PRO A 271 -16.29 -25.30 10.21
CA PRO A 271 -15.80 -24.32 11.18
C PRO A 271 -14.31 -23.99 11.04
N ASP A 272 -13.51 -24.83 10.36
CA ASP A 272 -12.05 -24.65 10.21
C ASP A 272 -11.69 -23.99 8.87
N PHE A 273 -12.59 -23.96 7.89
CA PHE A 273 -12.31 -23.51 6.53
C PHE A 273 -13.39 -22.63 5.93
N LEU A 274 -12.97 -21.73 5.04
CA LEU A 274 -13.86 -20.91 4.22
C LEU A 274 -13.69 -21.30 2.74
N SER A 275 -14.72 -21.90 2.14
CA SER A 275 -14.71 -22.27 0.73
C SER A 275 -14.79 -21.04 -0.18
N VAL A 276 -14.43 -21.19 -1.46
CA VAL A 276 -14.50 -20.10 -2.45
C VAL A 276 -15.92 -19.53 -2.57
N ALA A 277 -16.95 -20.37 -2.53
CA ALA A 277 -18.33 -19.91 -2.61
C ALA A 277 -18.74 -19.08 -1.38
N GLU A 278 -18.29 -19.48 -0.18
CA GLU A 278 -18.56 -18.74 1.06
C GLU A 278 -17.75 -17.43 1.11
N GLN A 279 -16.52 -17.42 0.59
CA GLN A 279 -15.73 -16.20 0.39
C GLN A 279 -16.50 -15.21 -0.47
N GLU A 280 -16.96 -15.61 -1.66
CA GLU A 280 -17.72 -14.73 -2.57
C GLU A 280 -19.04 -14.25 -1.93
N ALA A 281 -19.76 -15.11 -1.21
CA ALA A 281 -20.99 -14.73 -0.52
C ALA A 281 -20.74 -13.73 0.63
N SER A 282 -19.60 -13.81 1.30
CA SER A 282 -19.26 -12.92 2.41
C SER A 282 -18.74 -11.55 1.98
N ARG A 283 -18.29 -11.38 0.72
CA ARG A 283 -17.71 -10.13 0.20
C ARG A 283 -18.56 -8.90 0.50
N VAL A 284 -19.86 -8.94 0.15
CA VAL A 284 -20.78 -7.82 0.34
C VAL A 284 -20.84 -7.38 1.81
N LYS A 285 -20.90 -8.34 2.73
CA LYS A 285 -20.95 -8.07 4.17
C LYS A 285 -19.66 -7.44 4.68
N ILE A 286 -18.51 -7.92 4.20
CA ILE A 286 -17.19 -7.36 4.55
C ILE A 286 -17.06 -5.94 3.99
N GLU A 287 -17.43 -5.73 2.73
CA GLU A 287 -17.42 -4.41 2.07
C GLU A 287 -18.30 -3.40 2.80
N GLU A 288 -19.53 -3.77 3.17
CA GLU A 288 -20.45 -2.89 3.93
C GLU A 288 -19.92 -2.52 5.32
N TYR A 289 -19.18 -3.43 5.96
CA TYR A 289 -18.53 -3.18 7.24
C TYR A 289 -17.40 -2.16 7.09
N PHE A 290 -16.45 -2.41 6.17
CA PHE A 290 -15.32 -1.52 5.93
C PHE A 290 -15.72 -0.19 5.28
N ALA A 291 -16.87 -0.10 4.61
CA ALA A 291 -17.41 1.16 4.10
C ALA A 291 -17.79 2.17 5.20
N LYS A 292 -17.92 1.70 6.45
CA LYS A 292 -18.31 2.51 7.62
C LYS A 292 -17.23 2.57 8.69
N ALA A 293 -16.31 1.60 8.69
CA ALA A 293 -15.22 1.52 9.65
C ALA A 293 -14.09 2.48 9.30
N ASN A 294 -13.28 2.82 10.30
CA ASN A 294 -12.09 3.63 10.20
C ASN A 294 -12.27 4.94 9.40
N PRO A 295 -13.14 5.87 9.84
CA PRO A 295 -13.46 7.06 9.06
C PRO A 295 -12.21 7.90 8.78
N ILE A 296 -12.11 8.37 7.53
CA ILE A 296 -11.05 9.28 7.06
C ILE A 296 -11.67 10.64 6.73
N GLU A 297 -11.10 11.69 7.30
CA GLU A 297 -11.37 13.07 6.96
C GLU A 297 -10.24 13.62 6.10
N ILE A 298 -10.60 14.24 4.97
CA ILE A 298 -9.69 14.90 4.05
C ILE A 298 -10.13 16.36 3.96
N ASP A 299 -9.24 17.28 4.31
CA ASP A 299 -9.53 18.72 4.35
C ASP A 299 -10.76 19.07 5.20
N GLY A 300 -10.94 18.35 6.31
CA GLY A 300 -12.05 18.51 7.25
C GLY A 300 -13.38 17.90 6.80
N ILE A 301 -13.42 17.20 5.66
CA ILE A 301 -14.61 16.52 5.13
C ILE A 301 -14.43 15.01 5.27
N THR A 302 -15.37 14.32 5.91
CA THR A 302 -15.38 12.86 5.95
C THR A 302 -15.68 12.29 4.56
N VAL A 303 -14.72 11.58 3.99
CA VAL A 303 -14.83 10.96 2.66
C VAL A 303 -15.20 9.50 2.83
N LYS A 304 -16.18 9.01 2.05
CA LYS A 304 -16.53 7.59 2.06
C LYS A 304 -15.57 6.82 1.17
N PRO A 305 -15.07 5.64 1.61
CA PRO A 305 -14.22 4.82 0.78
C PRO A 305 -15.02 4.15 -0.34
N VAL A 306 -14.30 3.83 -1.41
CA VAL A 306 -14.66 2.77 -2.36
C VAL A 306 -13.78 1.58 -2.05
N VAL A 307 -14.38 0.40 -1.84
CA VAL A 307 -13.60 -0.84 -1.71
C VAL A 307 -13.12 -1.22 -3.10
N SER A 308 -11.85 -0.96 -3.37
CA SER A 308 -11.25 -1.25 -4.69
C SER A 308 -10.81 -2.70 -4.81
N ARG A 309 -10.48 -3.35 -3.68
CA ARG A 309 -10.08 -4.75 -3.66
C ARG A 309 -10.37 -5.42 -2.32
N LEU A 310 -10.75 -6.69 -2.40
CA LEU A 310 -10.92 -7.59 -1.27
C LEU A 310 -10.45 -8.97 -1.68
N ASP A 311 -9.49 -9.56 -0.99
CA ASP A 311 -8.99 -10.90 -1.28
C ASP A 311 -8.71 -11.70 -0.01
N PHE A 312 -8.80 -13.02 -0.13
CA PHE A 312 -8.49 -13.98 0.92
C PHE A 312 -7.16 -14.67 0.60
N TYR A 313 -6.19 -14.56 1.49
CA TYR A 313 -4.84 -15.07 1.32
C TYR A 313 -4.58 -16.24 2.28
N GLY A 314 -3.97 -17.31 1.76
CA GLY A 314 -3.32 -18.33 2.59
C GLY A 314 -1.94 -17.88 3.06
N LEU A 315 -1.25 -18.73 3.84
CA LEU A 315 0.11 -18.46 4.30
C LEU A 315 1.17 -18.51 3.20
N ASP A 316 0.87 -19.22 2.10
CA ASP A 316 1.77 -19.37 0.96
C ASP A 316 1.88 -18.11 0.09
N PHE A 317 1.19 -17.03 0.47
CA PHE A 317 1.17 -15.80 -0.29
C PHE A 317 2.32 -14.87 0.06
N THR A 318 3.21 -14.64 -0.91
CA THR A 318 4.40 -13.82 -0.74
C THR A 318 4.27 -12.43 -1.38
N ASP A 319 3.37 -12.26 -2.35
CA ASP A 319 3.20 -10.99 -3.06
C ASP A 319 1.72 -10.57 -3.09
N PHE A 320 1.29 -9.88 -2.02
CA PHE A 320 -0.05 -9.29 -1.83
C PHE A 320 -0.51 -8.36 -2.98
N ALA A 321 0.38 -8.04 -3.93
CA ALA A 321 0.07 -7.39 -5.19
C ALA A 321 -0.83 -8.26 -6.08
N LYS A 322 -0.58 -9.56 -6.12
CA LYS A 322 -1.22 -10.49 -7.05
C LYS A 322 -2.61 -10.83 -6.56
N PRO A 323 -3.62 -11.02 -7.44
CA PRO A 323 -4.88 -11.62 -7.04
C PRO A 323 -4.62 -12.92 -6.31
N ALA A 324 -5.31 -13.15 -5.20
CA ALA A 324 -5.25 -14.43 -4.55
C ALA A 324 -5.79 -15.51 -5.49
N GLU A 325 -5.16 -16.68 -5.47
CA GLU A 325 -5.73 -17.85 -6.14
C GLU A 325 -7.06 -18.21 -5.48
N LYS A 326 -8.09 -18.49 -6.30
CA LYS A 326 -9.42 -18.87 -5.80
C LYS A 326 -9.40 -20.30 -5.26
N LYS A 327 -9.01 -20.45 -3.99
CA LYS A 327 -9.00 -21.72 -3.25
C LYS A 327 -9.66 -21.56 -1.89
N ARG A 328 -10.03 -22.69 -1.27
CA ARG A 328 -10.46 -22.68 0.14
C ARG A 328 -9.31 -22.21 1.03
N VAL A 329 -9.62 -21.51 2.10
CA VAL A 329 -8.63 -20.98 3.04
C VAL A 329 -8.97 -21.40 4.47
N SER A 330 -7.95 -21.59 5.31
CA SER A 330 -8.13 -21.98 6.71
C SER A 330 -8.37 -20.77 7.61
N LEU A 331 -9.32 -20.88 8.52
CA LEU A 331 -9.62 -19.81 9.48
C LEU A 331 -8.46 -19.50 10.42
N ALA A 332 -7.64 -20.51 10.74
CA ALA A 332 -6.55 -20.38 11.70
C ALA A 332 -5.38 -19.55 11.19
N ASN A 333 -5.18 -19.47 9.87
CA ASN A 333 -3.96 -18.88 9.30
C ASN A 333 -4.19 -18.03 8.05
N ALA A 334 -5.41 -17.97 7.52
CA ALA A 334 -5.73 -17.10 6.41
C ALA A 334 -5.85 -15.63 6.83
N ARG A 335 -5.74 -14.77 5.83
CA ARG A 335 -5.85 -13.32 5.97
C ARG A 335 -6.80 -12.76 4.96
N VAL A 336 -7.45 -11.66 5.32
CA VAL A 336 -8.23 -10.85 4.41
C VAL A 336 -7.48 -9.57 4.19
N GLY A 337 -7.15 -9.27 2.93
CA GLY A 337 -6.65 -7.96 2.54
C GLY A 337 -7.77 -7.14 1.93
N VAL A 338 -7.98 -5.94 2.46
CA VAL A 338 -8.95 -4.97 1.96
C VAL A 338 -8.20 -3.71 1.54
N ILE A 339 -8.47 -3.21 0.34
CA ILE A 339 -7.97 -1.92 -0.16
C ILE A 339 -9.14 -0.95 -0.26
N LEU A 340 -9.05 0.15 0.47
CA LEU A 340 -10.01 1.23 0.51
C LEU A 340 -9.41 2.45 -0.18
N THR A 341 -10.10 2.98 -1.18
CA THR A 341 -9.69 4.15 -1.94
C THR A 341 -10.60 5.33 -1.62
N TYR A 342 -10.00 6.48 -1.31
CA TYR A 342 -10.68 7.73 -1.00
C TYR A 342 -10.22 8.78 -2.00
N SER A 343 -11.08 9.16 -2.94
CA SER A 343 -10.74 10.16 -3.96
C SER A 343 -10.62 11.56 -3.37
N THR A 344 -9.61 12.30 -3.79
CA THR A 344 -9.43 13.72 -3.45
C THR A 344 -9.53 14.57 -4.73
N LYS A 345 -9.77 15.88 -4.58
CA LYS A 345 -9.85 16.80 -5.74
C LYS A 345 -8.48 17.32 -6.20
N GLY A 346 -7.44 17.02 -5.45
CA GLY A 346 -6.14 17.67 -5.49
C GLY A 346 -5.34 17.29 -4.26
N THR A 347 -4.07 17.72 -4.23
CA THR A 347 -3.15 17.38 -3.15
C THR A 347 -3.80 17.80 -1.82
N PRO A 348 -4.12 16.85 -0.91
CA PRO A 348 -4.82 17.19 0.31
C PRO A 348 -3.95 18.10 1.19
N ASP A 349 -4.57 19.06 1.87
CA ASP A 349 -3.89 19.91 2.85
C ASP A 349 -3.81 19.19 4.21
N THR A 350 -4.85 18.43 4.57
CA THR A 350 -4.90 17.65 5.81
C THR A 350 -5.57 16.30 5.61
N VAL A 351 -5.07 15.27 6.30
CA VAL A 351 -5.68 13.94 6.36
C VAL A 351 -5.75 13.50 7.81
N LYS A 352 -6.94 13.13 8.29
CA LYS A 352 -7.15 12.53 9.60
C LYS A 352 -7.75 11.15 9.45
N VAL A 353 -7.09 10.16 10.03
CA VAL A 353 -7.57 8.77 10.10
C VAL A 353 -7.95 8.46 11.54
N THR A 354 -9.16 7.95 11.75
CA THR A 354 -9.61 7.47 13.05
C THR A 354 -9.79 5.96 12.99
N TRP A 355 -9.05 5.20 13.81
CA TRP A 355 -9.23 3.76 13.96
C TRP A 355 -10.31 3.47 15.01
N ASP A 356 -11.42 2.87 14.58
CA ASP A 356 -12.55 2.54 15.46
C ASP A 356 -12.82 1.04 15.61
N MET A 357 -12.09 0.19 14.88
CA MET A 357 -12.23 -1.28 14.93
C MET A 357 -11.47 -1.90 16.11
N PHE A 358 -11.78 -1.50 17.33
CA PHE A 358 -11.27 -2.15 18.54
C PHE A 358 -12.31 -3.04 19.20
N ASN A 359 -11.92 -4.24 19.64
CA ASN A 359 -12.81 -5.15 20.35
C ASN A 359 -12.07 -5.94 21.43
N ARG A 360 -12.58 -7.09 21.86
CA ARG A 360 -11.92 -7.93 22.89
C ARG A 360 -10.64 -8.60 22.38
N SER A 361 -10.54 -8.81 21.07
CA SER A 361 -9.41 -9.44 20.38
C SER A 361 -8.43 -8.42 19.78
N VAL A 362 -8.90 -7.21 19.46
CA VAL A 362 -8.09 -6.15 18.83
C VAL A 362 -7.92 -4.98 19.79
N TRP A 363 -6.73 -4.86 20.38
CA TRP A 363 -6.38 -3.79 21.33
C TRP A 363 -5.41 -2.77 20.73
N SER A 364 -4.57 -3.19 19.80
CA SER A 364 -3.62 -2.33 19.07
C SER A 364 -3.47 -2.79 17.63
N VAL A 365 -3.00 -1.87 16.78
CA VAL A 365 -2.78 -2.09 15.35
C VAL A 365 -1.48 -1.44 14.93
N GLU A 366 -0.65 -2.21 14.23
CA GLU A 366 0.58 -1.71 13.62
C GLU A 366 0.21 -0.99 12.31
N SER A 367 0.48 0.32 12.26
CA SER A 367 0.19 1.10 11.06
C SER A 367 1.45 1.81 10.55
N VAL A 368 1.54 1.90 9.23
CA VAL A 368 2.54 2.70 8.53
C VAL A 368 1.81 3.65 7.59
N CYS A 369 2.18 4.92 7.61
CA CYS A 369 1.65 5.92 6.68
C CYS A 369 2.76 6.43 5.78
N PHE A 370 2.54 6.39 4.47
CA PHE A 370 3.40 6.92 3.45
C PHE A 370 2.74 8.15 2.84
N ALA A 371 3.28 9.32 3.14
CA ALA A 371 2.82 10.57 2.55
C ALA A 371 3.91 11.08 1.62
N PHE A 372 3.74 10.85 0.31
CA PHE A 372 4.70 11.28 -0.71
C PHE A 372 6.12 10.73 -0.54
N ASP A 373 7.05 11.50 0.02
CA ASP A 373 8.44 11.13 0.32
C ASP A 373 8.68 10.95 1.84
N GLN A 374 7.67 11.24 2.66
CA GLN A 374 7.64 11.07 4.10
C GLN A 374 6.98 9.76 4.51
N SER A 375 7.29 9.31 5.71
CA SER A 375 6.83 8.05 6.28
C SER A 375 6.64 8.17 7.78
N TYR A 376 5.53 7.65 8.30
CA TYR A 376 5.16 7.68 9.71
C TYR A 376 4.76 6.27 10.18
N ARG A 377 4.92 5.98 11.47
CA ARG A 377 4.48 4.73 12.10
C ARG A 377 3.44 4.99 13.20
N PRO A 378 2.20 5.41 12.85
CA PRO A 378 1.17 5.57 13.86
C PRO A 378 0.87 4.23 14.53
N VAL A 379 0.77 4.23 15.86
CA VAL A 379 0.32 3.08 16.63
C VAL A 379 -1.07 3.39 17.16
N PHE A 380 -2.08 2.68 16.64
CA PHE A 380 -3.44 2.77 17.17
C PHE A 380 -3.57 1.82 18.35
N SER A 381 -4.03 2.31 19.50
CA SER A 381 -4.15 1.55 20.74
C SER A 381 -5.35 2.00 21.55
N LYS A 382 -6.24 1.04 21.86
CA LYS A 382 -7.36 1.25 22.77
C LYS A 382 -6.89 1.53 24.20
N LEU A 383 -5.83 0.85 24.63
CA LEU A 383 -5.29 0.94 25.99
C LEU A 383 -4.69 2.34 26.24
N GLU A 384 -3.95 2.85 25.26
CA GLU A 384 -3.32 4.17 25.33
C GLU A 384 -4.26 5.31 24.92
N ARG A 385 -5.52 4.98 24.56
CA ARG A 385 -6.53 5.91 24.02
C ARG A 385 -6.03 6.67 22.79
N ASN A 386 -5.18 6.04 22.00
CA ASN A 386 -4.66 6.59 20.77
C ASN A 386 -5.39 5.95 19.58
N SER A 387 -6.36 6.66 19.02
CA SER A 387 -7.17 6.17 17.91
C SER A 387 -7.09 7.06 16.67
N GLU A 388 -6.38 8.19 16.73
CA GLU A 388 -6.34 9.16 15.65
C GLU A 388 -4.91 9.38 15.16
N PHE A 389 -4.77 9.44 13.84
CA PHE A 389 -3.56 9.90 13.17
C PHE A 389 -3.91 11.11 12.31
N LYS A 390 -3.11 12.17 12.39
CA LYS A 390 -3.28 13.40 11.61
C LYS A 390 -2.00 13.67 10.83
N TRP A 391 -2.17 13.98 9.55
CA TRP A 391 -1.11 14.43 8.66
C TRP A 391 -1.48 15.80 8.10
N GLU A 392 -0.48 16.66 7.99
CA GLU A 392 -0.59 17.99 7.41
C GLU A 392 0.40 18.11 6.26
N ASN A 393 -0.04 18.74 5.18
CA ASN A 393 0.76 18.89 3.98
C ASN A 393 1.94 19.86 4.23
N PRO A 394 3.20 19.44 3.96
CA PRO A 394 4.39 20.29 4.15
C PRO A 394 4.51 21.43 3.12
N GLY A 395 3.43 21.77 2.40
CA GLY A 395 3.40 22.82 1.36
C GLY A 395 3.56 22.29 -0.07
N ARG A 396 3.41 20.98 -0.30
CA ARG A 396 3.37 20.37 -1.62
C ARG A 396 2.10 20.79 -2.35
N LYS A 397 2.26 21.39 -3.53
CA LYS A 397 1.16 21.66 -4.47
C LYS A 397 1.54 21.15 -5.85
N VAL A 398 0.76 20.23 -6.39
CA VAL A 398 0.92 19.74 -7.76
C VAL A 398 -0.14 20.38 -8.66
N SER A 399 0.28 21.01 -9.76
CA SER A 399 -0.62 21.37 -10.85
C SER A 399 -0.62 20.24 -11.88
N LEU A 400 -1.80 19.68 -12.13
CA LEU A 400 -2.04 18.72 -13.22
C LEU A 400 -2.19 19.41 -14.59
N ASP A 401 -1.91 20.71 -14.73
CA ASP A 401 -2.23 21.44 -15.96
C ASP A 401 -1.43 20.89 -17.15
N VAL A 402 -2.12 20.08 -17.94
CA VAL A 402 -1.74 19.72 -19.29
C VAL A 402 -2.10 20.92 -20.16
N ASN A 403 -1.09 21.58 -20.73
CA ASN A 403 -1.28 22.75 -21.59
C ASN A 403 -0.98 22.38 -23.05
N PRO A 404 -1.82 22.80 -24.00
CA PRO A 404 -1.54 22.63 -25.42
C PRO A 404 -0.32 23.47 -25.84
N VAL A 405 0.39 23.03 -26.87
CA VAL A 405 1.56 23.75 -27.39
C VAL A 405 1.14 24.54 -28.63
N ALA A 406 1.09 25.87 -28.53
CA ALA A 406 0.67 26.72 -29.64
C ALA A 406 1.63 26.65 -30.85
N VAL A 407 1.07 26.75 -32.05
CA VAL A 407 1.84 26.77 -33.30
C VAL A 407 2.38 28.18 -33.53
N MET A 408 3.63 28.42 -33.14
CA MET A 408 4.34 29.68 -33.40
C MET A 408 5.25 29.57 -34.63
N LEU A 409 4.65 29.61 -35.82
CA LEU A 409 5.35 29.63 -37.10
C LEU A 409 5.18 31.00 -37.80
N PRO A 410 6.21 31.50 -38.51
CA PRO A 410 6.09 32.74 -39.26
C PRO A 410 5.02 32.62 -40.36
N PRO A 411 4.24 33.67 -40.64
CA PRO A 411 3.20 33.62 -41.66
C PRO A 411 3.82 33.41 -43.05
N ARG A 412 3.23 32.52 -43.85
CA ARG A 412 3.63 32.34 -45.26
C ARG A 412 3.27 33.61 -46.04
N PRO A 413 4.15 34.14 -46.90
CA PRO A 413 3.82 35.29 -47.73
C PRO A 413 2.63 34.96 -48.64
N ILE A 414 1.62 35.84 -48.60
CA ILE A 414 0.39 35.72 -49.39
C ILE A 414 0.60 36.47 -50.70
N TRP A 415 0.26 35.82 -51.81
CA TRP A 415 0.16 36.48 -53.10
C TRP A 415 -1.28 36.88 -53.35
N THR A 416 -1.46 38.11 -53.83
CA THR A 416 -2.77 38.65 -54.18
C THR A 416 -2.78 38.94 -55.67
N ILE A 417 -3.62 38.24 -56.43
CA ILE A 417 -3.75 38.42 -57.87
C ILE A 417 -5.10 39.08 -58.18
N PRO A 418 -5.13 40.27 -58.81
CA PRO A 418 -6.35 40.89 -59.29
C PRO A 418 -6.79 40.22 -60.60
N VAL A 419 -7.65 39.20 -60.49
CA VAL A 419 -8.01 38.30 -61.61
C VAL A 419 -8.69 39.07 -62.76
N VAL A 420 -9.55 40.03 -62.42
CA VAL A 420 -10.30 40.84 -63.40
C VAL A 420 -9.37 41.74 -64.20
N SER A 421 -8.44 42.42 -63.53
CA SER A 421 -7.42 43.23 -64.19
C SER A 421 -6.48 42.37 -65.03
N GLY A 422 -6.09 41.18 -64.55
CA GLY A 422 -5.27 40.25 -65.30
C GLY A 422 -5.92 39.82 -66.63
N PHE A 423 -7.21 39.48 -66.61
CA PHE A 423 -7.96 39.13 -67.82
C PHE A 423 -8.14 40.35 -68.76
N GLY A 424 -8.39 41.52 -68.20
CA GLY A 424 -8.47 42.78 -68.95
C GLY A 424 -7.17 43.15 -69.65
N PHE A 425 -6.02 43.01 -68.98
CA PHE A 425 -4.70 43.21 -69.59
C PHE A 425 -4.37 42.14 -70.66
N LEU A 426 -4.80 40.88 -70.47
CA LEU A 426 -4.65 39.84 -71.48
C LEU A 426 -5.45 40.18 -72.75
N LEU A 427 -6.70 40.63 -72.63
CA LEU A 427 -7.51 41.10 -73.76
C LEU A 427 -6.91 42.35 -74.43
N CYS A 428 -6.36 43.29 -73.65
CA CYS A 428 -5.61 44.42 -74.17
C CYS A 428 -4.43 43.96 -75.04
N LEU A 429 -3.68 42.96 -74.57
CA LEU A 429 -2.55 42.38 -75.29
C LEU A 429 -2.98 41.66 -76.57
N MET A 430 -4.07 40.89 -76.53
CA MET A 430 -4.60 40.22 -77.72
C MET A 430 -5.12 41.22 -78.77
N MET A 431 -5.81 42.28 -78.34
CA MET A 431 -6.27 43.35 -79.23
C MET A 431 -5.10 44.17 -79.76
N SER A 432 -4.04 44.42 -78.97
CA SER A 432 -2.85 45.13 -79.45
C SER A 432 -2.05 44.31 -80.46
N LEU A 433 -1.97 42.99 -80.29
CA LEU A 433 -1.40 42.06 -81.28
C LEU A 433 -2.21 42.05 -82.59
N SER A 434 -3.53 42.22 -82.51
CA SER A 434 -4.39 42.35 -83.70
C SER A 434 -4.11 43.62 -84.51
N LEU A 435 -3.61 44.69 -83.86
CA LEU A 435 -3.21 45.94 -84.54
C LEU A 435 -1.96 45.78 -85.42
N LEU A 436 -1.13 44.74 -85.21
CA LEU A 436 -0.01 44.42 -86.10
C LEU A 436 -0.47 43.83 -87.44
N ARG A 437 -1.67 43.24 -87.51
CA ARG A 437 -2.28 42.81 -88.77
C ARG A 437 -2.97 44.02 -89.41
N ARG A 438 -2.30 44.65 -90.40
CA ARG A 438 -2.76 45.88 -91.07
C ARG A 438 -4.16 45.70 -91.69
N GLY A 439 -5.16 46.36 -91.10
CA GLY A 439 -6.53 46.45 -91.59
C GLY A 439 -7.18 47.80 -91.23
N HIS A 440 -8.17 48.21 -92.02
CA HIS A 440 -8.74 49.56 -92.17
C HIS A 440 -9.36 50.24 -90.91
N SER A 441 -9.30 49.62 -89.72
CA SER A 441 -9.97 50.10 -88.50
C SER A 441 -9.02 50.43 -87.32
N TYR A 442 -7.73 50.71 -87.61
CA TYR A 442 -6.67 50.98 -86.62
C TYR A 442 -7.05 51.97 -85.51
N LYS A 443 -7.72 53.09 -85.86
CA LYS A 443 -8.08 54.13 -84.87
C LYS A 443 -9.10 53.65 -83.84
N ARG A 444 -10.07 52.80 -84.23
CA ARG A 444 -11.12 52.28 -83.32
C ARG A 444 -10.58 51.19 -82.39
N THR A 445 -9.71 50.32 -82.89
CA THR A 445 -9.05 49.31 -82.06
C THR A 445 -8.07 49.95 -81.08
N LEU A 446 -7.36 51.02 -81.48
CA LEU A 446 -6.49 51.77 -80.57
C LEU A 446 -7.29 52.41 -79.41
N THR A 447 -8.43 53.04 -79.69
CA THR A 447 -9.31 53.60 -78.65
C THR A 447 -9.88 52.52 -77.74
N ALA A 448 -10.27 51.37 -78.29
CA ALA A 448 -10.80 50.26 -77.49
C ALA A 448 -9.73 49.65 -76.57
N VAL A 449 -8.49 49.50 -77.05
CA VAL A 449 -7.35 49.06 -76.22
C VAL A 449 -7.07 50.06 -75.11
N ALA A 450 -7.08 51.37 -75.39
CA ALA A 450 -6.85 52.40 -74.38
C ALA A 450 -7.93 52.39 -73.29
N VAL A 451 -9.21 52.32 -73.67
CA VAL A 451 -10.33 52.22 -72.72
C VAL A 451 -10.23 50.95 -71.89
N LEU A 452 -9.97 49.80 -72.51
CA LEU A 452 -9.85 48.52 -71.81
C LEU A 452 -8.67 48.52 -70.83
N PHE A 453 -7.55 49.17 -71.19
CA PHE A 453 -6.38 49.31 -70.32
C PHE A 453 -6.71 50.18 -69.09
N PHE A 454 -7.37 51.33 -69.28
CA PHE A 454 -7.79 52.18 -68.17
C PHE A 454 -8.82 51.50 -67.27
N VAL A 455 -9.80 50.79 -67.83
CA VAL A 455 -10.77 50.01 -67.06
C VAL A 455 -10.07 48.90 -66.27
N SER A 456 -9.13 48.18 -66.89
CA SER A 456 -8.34 47.13 -66.20
C SER A 456 -7.51 47.69 -65.05
N LEU A 457 -6.95 48.90 -65.21
CA LEU A 457 -6.19 49.60 -64.18
C LEU A 457 -7.10 50.05 -63.01
N LEU A 458 -8.28 50.59 -63.32
CA LEU A 458 -9.28 50.98 -62.32
C LEU A 458 -9.85 49.78 -61.54
N CYS A 459 -9.86 48.58 -62.12
CA CYS A 459 -10.33 47.36 -61.48
C CYS A 459 -9.30 46.64 -60.59
N LEU A 460 -8.08 47.16 -60.43
CA LEU A 460 -7.04 46.54 -59.58
C LEU A 460 -7.45 46.25 -58.11
N PRO A 461 -8.25 47.08 -57.43
CA PRO A 461 -8.70 46.76 -56.06
C PRO A 461 -9.90 45.79 -56.04
N LEU A 462 -10.51 45.46 -57.17
CA LEU A 462 -11.71 44.63 -57.27
C LEU A 462 -11.35 43.16 -57.55
N ALA A 463 -12.07 42.23 -56.91
CA ALA A 463 -11.97 40.78 -57.14
C ALA A 463 -10.53 40.23 -57.05
N GLN A 464 -9.87 40.58 -55.95
CA GLN A 464 -8.56 40.03 -55.59
C GLN A 464 -8.73 38.62 -55.03
N VAL A 465 -7.99 37.66 -55.60
CA VAL A 465 -7.89 36.32 -55.03
C VAL A 465 -6.53 36.19 -54.36
N SER A 466 -6.56 35.88 -53.07
CA SER A 466 -5.36 35.67 -52.25
C SER A 466 -5.11 34.18 -52.08
N PHE A 467 -3.87 33.76 -52.32
CA PHE A 467 -3.44 32.38 -52.06
C PHE A 467 -2.00 32.36 -51.53
N ALA A 468 -1.65 31.27 -50.87
CA ALA A 468 -0.31 31.06 -50.33
C ALA A 468 0.71 30.99 -51.48
N SER A 469 1.84 31.70 -51.36
CA SER A 469 2.84 31.75 -52.43
C SER A 469 3.37 30.34 -52.78
N PRO A 470 3.22 29.85 -54.01
CA PRO A 470 3.64 28.50 -54.42
C PRO A 470 5.17 28.35 -54.51
N LEU A 471 5.91 29.47 -54.54
CA LEU A 471 7.36 29.48 -54.62
C LEU A 471 8.06 29.39 -53.26
N HIS A 472 7.33 29.61 -52.16
CA HIS A 472 7.86 29.49 -50.81
C HIS A 472 7.40 28.17 -50.17
N LEU A 473 8.35 27.37 -49.69
CA LEU A 473 8.08 26.22 -48.85
C LEU A 473 7.31 26.63 -47.59
N ALA A 474 6.46 25.74 -47.08
CA ALA A 474 5.83 25.94 -45.78
C ALA A 474 6.91 26.13 -44.70
N PRO A 475 6.71 27.06 -43.76
CA PRO A 475 7.67 27.29 -42.69
C PRO A 475 7.80 26.03 -41.84
N ALA A 476 9.01 25.46 -41.81
CA ALA A 476 9.33 24.29 -41.01
C ALA A 476 9.71 24.69 -39.58
N VAL A 477 9.38 23.84 -38.61
CA VAL A 477 9.85 23.97 -37.22
C VAL A 477 11.35 23.67 -37.19
N SER A 478 12.14 24.49 -36.48
CA SER A 478 13.57 24.20 -36.27
C SER A 478 13.75 22.95 -35.41
N THR A 479 14.85 22.22 -35.58
CA THR A 479 15.10 20.95 -34.85
C THR A 479 14.93 21.09 -33.33
N ASP A 480 15.53 22.11 -32.71
CA ASP A 480 15.43 22.32 -31.26
C ASP A 480 13.99 22.61 -30.79
N LYS A 481 13.24 23.37 -31.59
CA LYS A 481 11.82 23.66 -31.30
C LYS A 481 10.97 22.40 -31.49
N ALA A 482 11.25 21.60 -32.51
CA ALA A 482 10.53 20.36 -32.79
C ALA A 482 10.74 19.34 -31.66
N GLU A 483 11.96 19.23 -31.15
CA GLU A 483 12.28 18.41 -29.98
C GLU A 483 11.55 18.91 -28.72
N ALA A 484 11.57 20.22 -28.44
CA ALA A 484 10.89 20.79 -27.28
C ALA A 484 9.35 20.60 -27.34
N VAL A 485 8.76 20.80 -28.52
CA VAL A 485 7.34 20.52 -28.78
C VAL A 485 7.05 19.05 -28.51
N PHE A 486 7.83 18.13 -29.09
CA PHE A 486 7.67 16.70 -28.90
C PHE A 486 7.77 16.30 -27.42
N LYS A 487 8.84 16.71 -26.72
CA LYS A 487 9.04 16.39 -25.29
C LYS A 487 7.88 16.87 -24.43
N THR A 488 7.37 18.07 -24.70
CA THR A 488 6.22 18.64 -23.96
C THR A 488 4.95 17.82 -24.20
N LEU A 489 4.61 17.55 -25.45
CA LEU A 489 3.42 16.75 -25.80
C LEU A 489 3.55 15.32 -25.28
N HIS A 490 4.72 14.69 -25.42
CA HIS A 490 4.97 13.33 -24.94
C HIS A 490 4.90 13.24 -23.41
N LYS A 491 5.46 14.20 -22.67
CA LYS A 491 5.33 14.25 -21.21
C LYS A 491 3.88 14.43 -20.77
N ASN A 492 3.12 15.26 -21.50
CA ASN A 492 1.71 15.46 -21.24
C ASN A 492 0.88 14.19 -21.38
N ILE A 493 1.28 13.24 -22.25
CA ILE A 493 0.61 11.92 -22.36
C ILE A 493 0.60 11.24 -21.00
N TYR A 494 1.76 11.02 -20.39
CA TYR A 494 1.86 10.30 -19.11
C TYR A 494 1.20 11.08 -17.98
N ARG A 495 1.37 12.41 -17.96
CA ARG A 495 0.71 13.28 -16.97
C ARG A 495 -0.82 13.29 -17.09
N SER A 496 -1.37 12.98 -18.26
CA SER A 496 -2.82 12.84 -18.42
C SER A 496 -3.38 11.63 -17.66
N PHE A 497 -2.54 10.63 -17.35
CA PHE A 497 -2.93 9.47 -16.55
C PHE A 497 -2.80 9.67 -15.04
N ASP A 498 -2.36 10.86 -14.59
CA ASP A 498 -2.44 11.24 -13.17
C ASP A 498 -3.89 11.62 -12.78
N TYR A 499 -4.75 11.88 -13.77
CA TYR A 499 -6.19 12.06 -13.57
C TYR A 499 -6.89 10.71 -13.30
N HIS A 500 -7.92 10.72 -12.46
CA HIS A 500 -8.57 9.49 -11.98
C HIS A 500 -9.78 9.05 -12.81
N SER A 501 -10.49 10.00 -13.43
CA SER A 501 -11.66 9.67 -14.26
C SER A 501 -11.25 9.50 -15.71
N ASP A 502 -11.79 8.48 -16.38
CA ASP A 502 -11.51 8.24 -17.79
C ASP A 502 -11.84 9.49 -18.63
N SER A 503 -12.93 10.21 -18.31
CA SER A 503 -13.29 11.44 -19.00
C SER A 503 -12.20 12.51 -18.89
N ASP A 504 -11.68 12.75 -17.68
CA ASP A 504 -10.64 13.76 -17.47
C ASP A 504 -9.31 13.36 -18.13
N VAL A 505 -8.98 12.06 -18.12
CA VAL A 505 -7.81 11.52 -18.84
C VAL A 505 -7.97 11.78 -20.34
N TYR A 506 -9.14 11.51 -20.92
CA TYR A 506 -9.43 11.75 -22.34
C TYR A 506 -9.34 13.25 -22.69
N ASP A 507 -9.92 14.13 -21.87
CA ASP A 507 -9.86 15.59 -22.08
C ASP A 507 -8.43 16.13 -21.96
N ALA A 508 -7.63 15.60 -21.03
CA ALA A 508 -6.22 15.96 -20.89
C ALA A 508 -5.38 15.45 -22.08
N LEU A 509 -5.61 14.21 -22.53
CA LEU A 509 -4.97 13.64 -23.71
C LEU A 509 -5.31 14.43 -24.97
N ALA A 510 -6.57 14.88 -25.11
CA ALA A 510 -7.03 15.70 -26.23
C ALA A 510 -6.24 16.99 -26.38
N LYS A 511 -5.59 17.50 -25.33
CA LYS A 511 -4.71 18.68 -25.42
C LYS A 511 -3.42 18.38 -26.17
N SER A 512 -2.97 17.11 -26.22
CA SER A 512 -1.68 16.70 -26.80
C SER A 512 -1.79 15.72 -27.98
N ALA A 513 -2.91 15.02 -28.13
CA ALA A 513 -3.19 14.05 -29.20
C ALA A 513 -4.54 14.35 -29.86
N GLU A 514 -4.74 13.88 -31.10
CA GLU A 514 -5.92 14.19 -31.90
C GLU A 514 -6.50 12.94 -32.59
N GLY A 515 -7.80 12.97 -32.91
CA GLY A 515 -8.47 11.99 -33.78
C GLY A 515 -8.42 10.55 -33.27
N SER A 516 -8.32 9.58 -34.19
CA SER A 516 -8.28 8.15 -33.86
C SER A 516 -7.02 7.73 -33.09
N PHE A 517 -5.97 8.55 -33.14
CA PHE A 517 -4.75 8.29 -32.39
C PHE A 517 -4.94 8.52 -30.89
N LEU A 518 -5.79 9.47 -30.49
CA LEU A 518 -6.11 9.72 -29.08
C LEU A 518 -6.66 8.45 -28.41
N GLU A 519 -7.65 7.80 -29.02
CA GLU A 519 -8.22 6.56 -28.47
C GLU A 519 -7.18 5.45 -28.41
N THR A 520 -6.37 5.30 -29.46
CA THR A 520 -5.30 4.29 -29.52
C THR A 520 -4.30 4.50 -28.38
N LEU A 521 -3.89 5.75 -28.17
CA LEU A 521 -2.96 6.14 -27.13
C LEU A 521 -3.54 5.90 -25.74
N TYR A 522 -4.81 6.27 -25.51
CA TYR A 522 -5.49 5.99 -24.25
C TYR A 522 -5.46 4.49 -23.95
N ARG A 523 -5.90 3.65 -24.89
CA ARG A 523 -5.96 2.19 -24.69
C ARG A 523 -4.58 1.59 -24.44
N GLN A 524 -3.59 1.96 -25.26
CA GLN A 524 -2.24 1.41 -25.17
C GLN A 524 -1.56 1.78 -23.85
N ILE A 525 -1.62 3.06 -23.46
CA ILE A 525 -1.01 3.50 -22.20
C ILE A 525 -1.78 2.93 -21.00
N ASN A 526 -3.11 2.98 -21.01
CA ASN A 526 -3.93 2.40 -19.94
C ASN A 526 -3.62 0.91 -19.74
N GLN A 527 -3.49 0.14 -20.83
CA GLN A 527 -3.09 -1.27 -20.77
C GLN A 527 -1.67 -1.46 -20.25
N SER A 528 -0.74 -0.55 -20.57
CA SER A 528 0.64 -0.61 -20.07
C SER A 528 0.77 -0.27 -18.58
N LEU A 529 -0.08 0.65 -18.09
CA LEU A 529 -0.14 1.09 -16.69
C LEU A 529 -0.92 0.11 -15.82
N LYS A 530 -2.00 -0.47 -16.33
CA LYS A 530 -2.70 -1.59 -15.70
C LYS A 530 -1.81 -2.83 -15.75
N MET A 531 -1.00 -3.03 -14.71
CA MET A 531 -0.11 -4.17 -14.62
C MET A 531 -0.96 -5.44 -14.45
N GLN A 532 -1.14 -6.19 -15.54
CA GLN A 532 -1.96 -7.42 -15.58
C GLN A 532 -1.53 -8.46 -14.53
N GLU A 533 -0.27 -8.43 -14.10
CA GLU A 533 0.30 -9.37 -13.13
C GLU A 533 -0.03 -9.04 -11.67
N GLN A 534 -0.43 -7.80 -11.35
CA GLN A 534 -0.56 -7.29 -9.96
C GLN A 534 -1.99 -6.84 -9.61
N GLY A 535 -2.97 -7.60 -10.09
CA GLY A 535 -4.35 -7.54 -9.60
C GLY A 535 -5.09 -6.24 -9.86
N GLY A 536 -4.72 -5.54 -10.95
CA GLY A 536 -5.41 -4.34 -11.39
C GLY A 536 -4.92 -3.03 -10.76
N ALA A 537 -3.87 -3.06 -9.93
CA ALA A 537 -3.22 -1.85 -9.46
C ALA A 537 -2.63 -1.04 -10.63
N ILE A 538 -2.91 0.26 -10.67
CA ILE A 538 -2.45 1.18 -11.71
C ILE A 538 -1.03 1.64 -11.35
N SER A 539 -0.06 1.37 -12.24
CA SER A 539 1.29 1.88 -12.07
C SER A 539 1.32 3.39 -12.27
N ARG A 540 1.89 4.09 -11.29
CA ARG A 540 2.14 5.52 -11.37
C ARG A 540 3.47 5.76 -12.07
N VAL A 541 3.48 6.61 -13.08
CA VAL A 541 4.69 6.99 -13.79
C VAL A 541 5.45 8.00 -12.93
N THR A 542 6.66 7.64 -12.51
CA THR A 542 7.50 8.52 -11.69
C THR A 542 8.42 9.37 -12.54
N ASP A 543 8.87 8.84 -13.68
CA ASP A 543 9.83 9.55 -14.52
C ASP A 543 9.76 9.11 -15.99
N VAL A 544 10.05 10.05 -16.89
CA VAL A 544 10.11 9.83 -18.34
C VAL A 544 11.37 10.50 -18.87
N ASN A 545 12.33 9.69 -19.28
CA ASN A 545 13.63 10.17 -19.77
C ASN A 545 13.79 9.86 -21.26
N TRP A 546 14.17 10.87 -22.05
CA TRP A 546 14.48 10.69 -23.46
C TRP A 546 15.98 10.48 -23.65
N GLU A 547 16.36 9.30 -24.12
CA GLU A 547 17.76 8.97 -24.42
C GLU A 547 18.19 9.54 -25.77
N SER A 548 17.28 9.46 -26.75
CA SER A 548 17.51 10.07 -28.05
C SER A 548 16.22 10.63 -28.64
N VAL A 549 16.34 11.77 -29.31
CA VAL A 549 15.27 12.41 -30.07
C VAL A 549 15.88 12.86 -31.39
N LYS A 550 15.41 12.31 -32.51
CA LYS A 550 15.91 12.61 -33.85
C LYS A 550 14.77 12.99 -34.77
N LEU A 551 14.83 14.19 -35.31
CA LEU A 551 13.90 14.63 -36.35
C LEU A 551 14.13 13.80 -37.61
N LEU A 552 13.07 13.19 -38.13
CA LEU A 552 13.13 12.47 -39.40
C LEU A 552 12.88 13.46 -40.54
N PRO A 553 13.71 13.46 -41.60
CA PRO A 553 13.50 14.34 -42.73
C PRO A 553 12.16 14.00 -43.40
N ALA A 554 11.37 15.04 -43.70
CA ALA A 554 10.18 14.91 -44.52
C ALA A 554 10.61 14.42 -45.92
N ARG A 555 10.49 13.11 -46.18
CA ARG A 555 10.75 12.54 -47.51
C ARG A 555 9.74 13.16 -48.49
N GLY A 556 10.18 14.13 -49.29
CA GLY A 556 9.43 14.59 -50.45
C GLY A 556 8.02 15.15 -50.16
N GLY A 557 7.89 15.98 -49.12
CA GLY A 557 6.78 16.93 -49.00
C GLY A 557 5.53 16.50 -48.23
N LYS A 558 5.41 15.26 -47.75
CA LYS A 558 4.35 14.88 -46.80
C LYS A 558 4.85 13.81 -45.82
N VAL A 559 4.63 14.03 -44.52
CA VAL A 559 4.67 12.94 -43.54
C VAL A 559 3.58 11.94 -43.92
N LYS A 560 3.87 10.63 -43.85
CA LYS A 560 2.94 9.57 -44.27
C LYS A 560 1.60 9.73 -43.52
N GLY A 561 0.53 10.04 -44.24
CA GLY A 561 -0.82 10.24 -43.69
C GLY A 561 -1.21 11.67 -43.32
N SER A 562 -0.26 12.62 -43.31
CA SER A 562 -0.53 14.02 -42.95
C SER A 562 -1.04 14.83 -44.15
N GLN A 563 -2.07 15.65 -43.90
CA GLN A 563 -2.59 16.62 -44.87
C GLN A 563 -1.88 17.98 -44.80
N ASP A 564 -1.10 18.24 -43.74
CA ASP A 564 -0.45 19.53 -43.50
C ASP A 564 1.06 19.51 -43.82
N GLU A 565 1.50 20.45 -44.67
CA GLU A 565 2.89 20.61 -45.11
C GLU A 565 3.86 20.98 -43.96
N ARG A 566 3.34 21.46 -42.81
CA ARG A 566 4.11 21.84 -41.62
C ARG A 566 4.37 20.68 -40.66
N SER A 567 3.82 19.51 -40.96
CA SER A 567 3.97 18.30 -40.16
C SER A 567 5.40 17.79 -40.12
N PHE A 568 5.77 17.14 -39.01
CA PHE A 568 7.08 16.52 -38.87
C PHE A 568 7.00 15.21 -38.09
N ALA A 569 8.04 14.39 -38.23
CA ALA A 569 8.14 13.10 -37.56
C ALA A 569 9.39 13.04 -36.69
N VAL A 570 9.27 12.45 -35.51
CA VAL A 570 10.35 12.34 -34.53
C VAL A 570 10.56 10.87 -34.21
N LYS A 571 11.78 10.36 -34.42
CA LYS A 571 12.20 9.08 -33.89
C LYS A 571 12.77 9.30 -32.49
N SER A 572 12.25 8.61 -31.49
CA SER A 572 12.72 8.73 -30.11
C SER A 572 12.97 7.37 -29.47
N THR A 573 13.99 7.32 -28.62
CA THR A 573 14.21 6.26 -27.64
C THR A 573 14.03 6.87 -26.26
N TRP A 574 13.15 6.31 -25.45
CA TRP A 574 12.84 6.83 -24.12
C TRP A 574 12.65 5.72 -23.11
N THR A 575 12.88 6.03 -21.84
CA THR A 575 12.61 5.16 -20.71
C THR A 575 11.49 5.72 -19.87
N VAL A 576 10.61 4.83 -19.41
CA VAL A 576 9.51 5.13 -18.49
C VAL A 576 9.78 4.34 -17.21
N ALA A 577 9.94 5.06 -16.10
CA ALA A 577 9.97 4.48 -14.77
C ALA A 577 8.59 4.59 -14.14
N GLY A 578 8.06 3.45 -13.71
CA GLY A 578 6.78 3.35 -13.01
C GLY A 578 6.96 2.66 -11.67
N THR A 579 6.13 3.07 -10.70
CA THR A 579 6.06 2.44 -9.40
C THR A 579 4.65 1.99 -9.09
N VAL A 580 4.51 0.86 -8.41
CA VAL A 580 3.28 0.41 -7.78
C VAL A 580 3.59 0.18 -6.31
N GLU A 581 2.78 0.77 -5.44
CA GLU A 581 2.94 0.66 -3.99
C GLU A 581 1.73 -0.05 -3.41
N HIS A 582 1.94 -0.98 -2.49
CA HIS A 582 0.90 -1.70 -1.76
C HIS A 582 1.55 -2.53 -0.65
N TRP A 583 0.82 -2.81 0.42
CA TRP A 583 1.18 -3.57 1.61
C TRP A 583 2.59 -3.24 2.14
N GLY A 584 2.91 -1.95 2.23
CA GLY A 584 4.18 -1.47 2.77
C GLY A 584 5.37 -1.50 1.82
N HIS A 585 5.23 -2.02 0.60
CA HIS A 585 6.35 -2.18 -0.33
C HIS A 585 6.09 -1.53 -1.69
N ILE A 586 7.17 -1.32 -2.42
CA ILE A 586 7.18 -0.64 -3.72
C ILE A 586 7.80 -1.56 -4.78
N HIS A 587 7.06 -1.76 -5.86
CA HIS A 587 7.54 -2.39 -7.08
C HIS A 587 7.93 -1.28 -8.03
N THR A 588 9.18 -1.29 -8.48
CA THR A 588 9.69 -0.35 -9.48
C THR A 588 9.97 -1.08 -10.78
N ARG A 589 9.44 -0.55 -11.88
CA ARG A 589 9.68 -1.07 -13.22
C ARG A 589 10.21 0.05 -14.12
N THR A 590 11.25 -0.25 -14.88
CA THR A 590 11.75 0.64 -15.94
C THR A 590 11.69 -0.09 -17.27
N ASN A 591 10.92 0.47 -18.20
CA ASN A 591 10.83 0.00 -19.58
C ASN A 591 11.45 1.02 -20.52
N GLN A 592 12.19 0.53 -21.51
CA GLN A 592 12.70 1.32 -22.63
C GLN A 592 11.84 1.05 -23.87
N TYR A 593 11.56 2.10 -24.59
CA TYR A 593 10.78 2.08 -25.81
C TYR A 593 11.54 2.79 -26.93
N GLU A 594 11.35 2.33 -28.16
CA GLU A 594 11.79 3.00 -29.37
C GLU A 594 10.59 3.17 -30.30
N GLY A 595 10.40 4.37 -30.86
CA GLY A 595 9.23 4.65 -31.68
C GLY A 595 9.39 5.87 -32.57
N ILE A 596 8.51 5.97 -33.57
CA ILE A 596 8.38 7.14 -34.46
C ILE A 596 7.04 7.81 -34.17
N PHE A 597 7.07 9.09 -33.82
CA PHE A 597 5.89 9.91 -33.58
C PHE A 597 5.65 10.87 -34.74
N TYR A 598 4.37 11.11 -35.04
CA TYR A 598 3.91 12.03 -36.07
C TYR A 598 3.20 13.22 -35.43
N LEU A 599 3.62 14.44 -35.80
CA LEU A 599 3.14 15.68 -35.23
C LEU A 599 2.57 16.61 -36.31
N GLU A 600 1.39 17.16 -36.05
CA GLU A 600 0.67 18.04 -36.97
C GLU A 600 0.07 19.25 -36.23
N PRO A 601 -0.05 20.40 -36.90
CA PRO A 601 -0.77 21.54 -36.36
C PRO A 601 -2.29 21.37 -36.56
N VAL A 602 -3.04 21.33 -35.47
CA VAL A 602 -4.50 21.19 -35.44
C VAL A 602 -5.08 22.34 -34.62
N GLU A 603 -6.01 23.10 -35.20
CA GLU A 603 -6.68 24.24 -34.53
C GLU A 603 -5.71 25.25 -33.85
N GLY A 604 -4.53 25.46 -34.46
CA GLY A 604 -3.52 26.39 -33.94
C GLY A 604 -2.63 25.83 -32.82
N SER A 605 -2.76 24.54 -32.47
CA SER A 605 -1.91 23.84 -31.51
C SER A 605 -1.22 22.62 -32.15
N TRP A 606 -0.03 22.27 -31.69
CA TRP A 606 0.64 21.03 -32.07
C TRP A 606 -0.02 19.84 -31.39
N LYS A 607 -0.30 18.80 -32.17
CA LYS A 607 -0.86 17.52 -31.70
C LYS A 607 -0.06 16.35 -32.24
N LEU A 608 -0.08 15.25 -31.48
CA LEU A 608 0.34 13.95 -31.96
C LEU A 608 -0.81 13.31 -32.74
N THR A 609 -0.54 12.86 -33.97
CA THR A 609 -1.53 12.24 -34.87
C THR A 609 -1.27 10.77 -35.12
N GLY A 610 -0.11 10.25 -34.68
CA GLY A 610 0.24 8.84 -34.82
C GLY A 610 1.54 8.47 -34.11
N MET A 611 1.71 7.18 -33.87
CA MET A 611 2.94 6.58 -33.36
C MET A 611 3.12 5.18 -33.94
N ASP A 612 4.32 4.90 -34.44
CA ASP A 612 4.78 3.55 -34.78
C ASP A 612 5.78 3.10 -33.71
N LEU A 613 5.39 2.16 -32.85
CA LEU A 613 6.29 1.55 -31.87
C LEU A 613 7.22 0.55 -32.59
N LEU A 614 8.54 0.74 -32.44
CA LEU A 614 9.57 -0.06 -33.11
C LEU A 614 10.14 -1.16 -32.20
N ASP A 615 10.38 -0.85 -30.93
CA ASP A 615 10.92 -1.80 -29.96
C ASP A 615 10.42 -1.50 -28.54
N GLU A 616 10.33 -2.54 -27.72
CA GLU A 616 10.02 -2.48 -26.29
C GLU A 616 10.93 -3.44 -25.53
N LYS A 617 11.66 -2.90 -24.55
CA LYS A 617 12.58 -3.68 -23.72
C LYS A 617 12.40 -3.35 -22.24
N ARG A 618 12.15 -4.38 -21.44
CA ARG A 618 12.17 -4.28 -19.97
C ARG A 618 13.62 -4.20 -19.48
N LEU A 619 13.99 -3.11 -18.82
CA LEU A 619 15.36 -2.89 -18.33
C LEU A 619 15.54 -3.36 -16.89
N HIS A 620 14.65 -2.93 -15.98
CA HIS A 620 14.77 -3.21 -14.55
C HIS A 620 13.41 -3.49 -13.92
N PHE A 621 13.37 -4.47 -13.02
CA PHE A 621 12.24 -4.77 -12.16
C PHE A 621 12.76 -5.11 -10.77
N LYS A 622 12.28 -4.41 -9.74
CA LYS A 622 12.67 -4.64 -8.36
C LYS A 622 11.51 -4.41 -7.42
N THR A 623 11.34 -5.32 -6.48
CA THR A 623 10.46 -5.18 -5.32
C THR A 623 11.32 -4.83 -4.11
N ARG A 624 10.91 -3.84 -3.32
CA ARG A 624 11.58 -3.49 -2.07
C ARG A 624 10.57 -3.00 -1.03
N LEU A 625 10.85 -3.25 0.23
CA LEU A 625 10.12 -2.63 1.33
C LEU A 625 10.31 -1.11 1.27
N ARG A 626 9.26 -0.34 1.56
CA ARG A 626 9.39 1.10 1.68
C ARG A 626 9.95 1.43 3.06
N GLU A 627 11.15 2.00 3.09
CA GLU A 627 11.80 2.36 4.34
C GLU A 627 11.02 3.49 5.02
N VAL A 628 10.73 3.30 6.31
CA VAL A 628 10.33 4.40 7.17
C VAL A 628 11.62 5.05 7.65
N LYS A 629 11.87 6.31 7.29
CA LYS A 629 12.96 7.08 7.88
C LYS A 629 12.60 7.29 9.35
N GLU A 630 13.36 6.70 10.26
CA GLU A 630 13.24 7.01 11.68
C GLU A 630 13.74 8.45 11.86
N GLU A 631 12.83 9.37 12.19
CA GLU A 631 13.23 10.67 12.68
C GLU A 631 14.02 10.43 13.96
N ALA A 632 15.28 10.87 13.97
CA ALA A 632 16.08 10.86 15.18
C ALA A 632 15.28 11.56 16.28
N PRO A 633 15.23 11.01 17.52
CA PRO A 633 14.55 11.70 18.60
C PRO A 633 15.15 13.10 18.70
N MET A 634 14.29 14.12 18.70
CA MET A 634 14.71 15.47 19.09
C MET A 634 15.38 15.32 20.46
N GLU A 635 16.71 15.43 20.49
CA GLU A 635 17.42 15.71 21.73
C GLU A 635 16.84 17.02 22.25
N SER A 636 15.99 16.91 23.27
CA SER A 636 15.72 18.04 24.14
C SER A 636 17.07 18.47 24.69
N GLU A 637 17.56 19.64 24.28
CA GLU A 637 18.71 20.30 24.90
C GLU A 637 18.42 20.49 26.39
N GLU A 638 18.80 19.50 27.21
CA GLU A 638 19.03 19.71 28.63
C GLU A 638 20.35 20.50 28.72
N THR A 639 20.22 21.82 28.83
CA THR A 639 21.32 22.69 29.25
C THR A 639 21.80 22.26 30.64
N VAL A 640 22.92 21.53 30.69
CA VAL A 640 23.66 21.26 31.93
C VAL A 640 24.40 22.54 32.33
N PRO A 641 24.22 23.08 33.56
CA PRO A 641 24.92 24.28 33.98
C PRO A 641 26.41 23.99 34.25
N GLU A 642 27.24 24.84 33.63
CA GLU A 642 28.69 24.84 33.70
C GLU A 642 29.19 24.98 35.15
N LYS A 643 30.00 24.00 35.58
CA LYS A 643 30.58 23.95 36.93
C LYS A 643 31.82 24.84 36.95
N GLN A 644 31.69 26.05 37.49
CA GLN A 644 32.82 26.94 37.76
C GLN A 644 33.85 26.25 38.68
N SER A 645 35.08 26.13 38.19
CA SER A 645 36.24 25.71 38.97
C SER A 645 36.63 26.82 39.95
N ALA A 646 36.44 26.56 41.24
CA ALA A 646 36.98 27.40 42.30
C ALA A 646 38.48 27.14 42.45
N ASP A 647 39.23 28.21 42.21
CA ASP A 647 40.66 28.36 42.41
C ASP A 647 40.98 28.26 43.92
N THR A 648 41.86 27.33 44.31
CA THR A 648 42.43 27.28 45.66
C THR A 648 43.91 27.59 45.58
N SER A 649 44.27 28.85 45.84
CA SER A 649 45.59 29.23 46.31
C SER A 649 45.46 29.75 47.76
N SER A 650 46.15 29.08 48.68
CA SER A 650 46.51 29.58 50.01
C SER A 650 47.87 30.28 49.91
N PRO A 651 48.24 31.26 50.76
CA PRO A 651 47.89 31.43 52.17
C PRO A 651 46.98 32.61 52.52
#